data_AF-A0A1M5JS10-F1
#
_entry.id   AF-A0A1M5JS10-F1
#
_cell.length_a   1.000
_cell.length_b   1.000
_cell.length_c   1.000
_cell.angle_alpha   90.00
_cell.angle_beta   90.00
_cell.angle_gamma   90.00
#
_symmetry.space_group_name_H-M   'P 1'
#
loop_
_entity.id
_entity.type
_entity.pdbx_description
1 polymer ?
#
loop_
_entity_poly.entity_id
_entity_poly.type
_entity_poly.pdbx_seq_one_letter_code
_entity_poly.pdbx_strand_id
1 'polypeptide(L)'
;MTIQMNTLRPITMMKKICFILLAVFMLQNVAQAQEKKDQRTVTTRIADLLAQMPAADSKLLKNNVTDIAQLGEDGYVTLITGLTAPGKGNNSLLEYAIGGFSAYVTQTGQENWRKMALNAYIKALPKLTDPQNKSFIISQLELVGKDDAVAALQGFLADPLLADPAGRALVKINTVASKTALLNALAQANGAAKLSVIESLGDSRFNGAAPAINALATSTDLNIAKVSLYALAYIADPSSESVLAAAADKSGYKYENTNAAGVYLIYAEQLLKNGNATLATQIGKKLLEKTTADELVNVRTGALKILVDANKDNNQQILLDAAGDKNAKYRAAALKFAVPYVTAASTGAWVKKLGQVDEAAKADVVYMLGESNAKEALPAILKLLKDKDPNVRLAAINAATTIGQEGVLPELLKTISKGDAADVAAISGAIDRMKGNGITQKVAAAIPSAKPEVQIALINILASRAANTELSTVYAQLKNKNPEVQQAAYAALSHVVIKDDLPKLFTLLNESSGAQELAVQAAIIAAVNGPGDQSQQVDAVLQQMATAPENKKLLFYKVLAGLGGEKSLKAVNDAYDSGNEQVQKASLDALSSWVDGSAAPSLIKIARTTKNPAFLNTAIAGYLRSIAESSDPAEQKLLLLRNAMAVAQTPEQKNQILKATEQAKCFNAIVFAGKYLDDAALQQAAANAVMNITLAGEYNGDLVKGLLNKTIEVITGADSGYQKEGMRKYIAEMKAGEGFVSMFNGTDLTGWKGLVGDPIKRSKMDAKTLAAEQTKADAAALESWKVANGELQFASHGENLVTVKKYADFEMLVDWKIIDDKKGEGDAGIYLRGTPQVQIWDNARTKVGAQVGSGGLYNNQVNESKPLKVADNKLDEWNTFRIVMKGDRVTVYLNGVLVTDNVILENYWNKNMAIFAEEQIELQAHGSPVAYRDLYIKELPRVKPFELSAQEKKEGYKVLFDGTNMHNWMGNTTDYVIEDGNIAIRPKPGKGSGGNLFTKEEFSDFVYRFEFQLTPGANNGLGIRAPLEGDAAYEGMELQILDSEAPIYKDLHIYQYHGSIYGTIPAKRGFLKPVGEWNYEEVIVKGPKIKVILNGTVILDADITDARKNGAADGKPHPGLMRNSGHIGFLGHGSPVQFRNIRIKDLSKVSKVK
;
A
#
# COMPACT_ATOMS: atom_id res chain seq x y z
N MET A 1 -60.10 -63.47 -53.38
CA MET A 1 -58.70 -63.90 -53.60
C MET A 1 -57.89 -62.68 -53.97
N THR A 2 -56.95 -62.35 -53.09
CA THR A 2 -55.65 -61.71 -53.22
C THR A 2 -55.15 -61.27 -54.63
N ILE A 3 -54.48 -60.10 -54.69
CA ILE A 3 -53.26 -59.73 -55.46
C ILE A 3 -53.33 -58.43 -56.31
N GLN A 4 -52.33 -57.55 -56.07
CA GLN A 4 -51.69 -56.47 -56.88
C GLN A 4 -52.52 -55.31 -57.47
N MET A 5 -52.29 -54.05 -57.07
CA MET A 5 -51.16 -53.10 -57.30
C MET A 5 -51.36 -52.19 -58.54
N ASN A 6 -51.02 -50.90 -58.32
CA ASN A 6 -50.92 -49.74 -59.24
C ASN A 6 -52.24 -48.97 -59.50
N THR A 7 -52.33 -47.63 -59.40
CA THR A 7 -51.32 -46.57 -59.56
C THR A 7 -51.80 -45.20 -59.05
N LEU A 8 -50.81 -44.33 -58.71
CA LEU A 8 -50.79 -42.85 -58.82
C LEU A 8 -51.34 -41.93 -57.69
N ARG A 9 -50.46 -41.69 -56.70
CA ARG A 9 -49.86 -40.39 -56.21
C ARG A 9 -50.61 -39.05 -56.41
N PRO A 10 -50.43 -38.06 -55.48
CA PRO A 10 -49.15 -37.70 -54.83
C PRO A 10 -49.24 -37.58 -53.30
N ILE A 11 -48.33 -38.11 -52.48
CA ILE A 11 -46.86 -37.93 -52.41
C ILE A 11 -46.45 -36.47 -52.53
N THR A 12 -46.91 -35.66 -51.56
CA THR A 12 -46.22 -34.43 -51.13
C THR A 12 -46.31 -34.17 -49.63
N MET A 13 -47.23 -34.80 -48.88
CA MET A 13 -47.31 -34.65 -47.42
C MET A 13 -46.52 -35.70 -46.60
N MET A 14 -46.37 -36.94 -47.10
CA MET A 14 -45.81 -38.04 -46.29
C MET A 14 -44.27 -38.08 -46.26
N LYS A 15 -43.59 -37.40 -47.20
CA LYS A 15 -42.12 -37.19 -47.13
C LYS A 15 -41.75 -36.09 -46.11
N LYS A 16 -42.64 -35.14 -45.82
CA LYS A 16 -42.41 -34.15 -44.76
C LYS A 16 -42.56 -34.76 -43.38
N ILE A 17 -43.48 -35.70 -43.17
CA ILE A 17 -43.70 -36.31 -41.86
C ILE A 17 -42.59 -37.32 -41.48
N CYS A 18 -42.06 -38.10 -42.43
CA CYS A 18 -40.89 -38.95 -42.14
C CYS A 18 -39.59 -38.15 -41.97
N PHE A 19 -39.40 -37.02 -42.66
CA PHE A 19 -38.25 -36.15 -42.40
C PHE A 19 -38.38 -35.35 -41.11
N ILE A 20 -39.59 -35.01 -40.68
CA ILE A 20 -39.83 -34.38 -39.37
C ILE A 20 -39.67 -35.38 -38.24
N LEU A 21 -40.11 -36.65 -38.39
CA LEU A 21 -39.87 -37.67 -37.36
C LEU A 21 -38.41 -38.14 -37.29
N LEU A 22 -37.68 -38.20 -38.41
CA LEU A 22 -36.23 -38.42 -38.36
C LEU A 22 -35.47 -37.19 -37.83
N ALA A 23 -35.93 -35.98 -38.12
CA ALA A 23 -35.37 -34.75 -37.54
C ALA A 23 -35.68 -34.62 -36.05
N VAL A 24 -36.85 -35.06 -35.57
CA VAL A 24 -37.20 -35.05 -34.15
C VAL A 24 -36.46 -36.16 -33.38
N PHE A 25 -36.22 -37.34 -33.99
CA PHE A 25 -35.35 -38.36 -33.38
C PHE A 25 -33.85 -38.01 -33.44
N MET A 26 -33.41 -37.22 -34.42
CA MET A 26 -32.04 -36.68 -34.47
C MET A 26 -31.87 -35.38 -33.67
N LEU A 27 -32.94 -34.66 -33.32
CA LEU A 27 -32.90 -33.49 -32.44
C LEU A 27 -33.05 -33.84 -30.95
N GLN A 28 -33.52 -35.05 -30.62
CA GLN A 28 -33.49 -35.55 -29.23
C GLN A 28 -32.10 -36.09 -28.81
N ASN A 29 -31.14 -36.22 -29.73
CA ASN A 29 -29.76 -36.60 -29.42
C ASN A 29 -28.74 -35.47 -29.56
N VAL A 30 -29.17 -34.21 -29.76
CA VAL A 30 -28.25 -33.05 -29.85
C VAL A 30 -28.42 -32.07 -28.67
N ALA A 31 -29.24 -32.41 -27.67
CA ALA A 31 -29.21 -31.77 -26.35
C ALA A 31 -28.11 -32.34 -25.43
N GLN A 32 -27.04 -32.88 -26.01
CA GLN A 32 -25.79 -33.22 -25.32
C GLN A 32 -24.60 -32.71 -26.14
N ALA A 33 -24.51 -31.39 -26.32
CA ALA A 33 -23.25 -30.74 -26.68
C ALA A 33 -22.63 -30.16 -25.40
N GLN A 34 -21.61 -30.87 -24.94
CA GLN A 34 -20.75 -30.59 -23.79
C GLN A 34 -20.48 -29.10 -23.56
N GLU A 35 -20.93 -28.58 -22.40
CA GLU A 35 -20.11 -27.66 -21.62
C GLU A 35 -18.68 -28.20 -21.67
N LYS A 36 -17.68 -27.37 -21.99
CA LYS A 36 -16.28 -27.75 -21.77
C LYS A 36 -16.15 -27.99 -20.27
N LYS A 37 -16.43 -29.23 -19.84
CA LYS A 37 -16.20 -29.70 -18.49
C LYS A 37 -14.74 -29.40 -18.25
N ASP A 38 -14.48 -28.51 -17.30
CA ASP A 38 -13.19 -28.44 -16.64
C ASP A 38 -12.81 -29.89 -16.31
N GLN A 39 -11.85 -30.45 -17.05
CA GLN A 39 -11.49 -31.86 -16.96
C GLN A 39 -10.67 -32.14 -15.69
N ARG A 40 -10.29 -31.08 -14.96
CA ARG A 40 -9.68 -31.19 -13.64
C ARG A 40 -10.71 -31.76 -12.67
N THR A 41 -10.24 -32.69 -11.84
CA THR A 41 -11.07 -33.20 -10.74
C THR A 41 -11.45 -32.05 -9.81
N VAL A 42 -12.57 -32.19 -9.08
CA VAL A 42 -12.98 -31.20 -8.06
C VAL A 42 -11.84 -30.92 -7.07
N THR A 43 -11.09 -31.96 -6.68
CA THR A 43 -9.92 -31.84 -5.80
C THR A 43 -8.80 -31.00 -6.42
N THR A 44 -8.52 -31.17 -7.71
CA THR A 44 -7.52 -30.35 -8.42
C THR A 44 -7.96 -28.89 -8.51
N ARG A 45 -9.24 -28.64 -8.81
CA ARG A 45 -9.80 -27.28 -8.86
C ARG A 45 -9.74 -26.57 -7.50
N ILE A 46 -9.97 -27.31 -6.42
CA ILE A 46 -9.83 -26.81 -5.05
C ILE A 46 -8.37 -26.47 -4.74
N ALA A 47 -7.40 -27.33 -5.08
CA ALA A 47 -5.99 -27.07 -4.82
C ALA A 47 -5.50 -25.82 -5.57
N ASP A 48 -5.87 -25.68 -6.85
CA ASP A 48 -5.53 -24.52 -7.68
C ASP A 48 -6.15 -23.22 -7.15
N LEU A 49 -7.38 -23.30 -6.61
CA LEU A 49 -8.06 -22.18 -5.99
C LEU A 49 -7.34 -21.73 -4.71
N LEU A 50 -6.97 -22.67 -3.82
CA LEU A 50 -6.33 -22.35 -2.54
C LEU A 50 -4.93 -21.75 -2.71
N ALA A 51 -4.20 -22.17 -3.76
CA ALA A 51 -2.88 -21.62 -4.09
C ALA A 51 -2.92 -20.14 -4.50
N GLN A 52 -4.10 -19.60 -4.83
CA GLN A 52 -4.32 -18.21 -5.23
C GLN A 52 -4.81 -17.33 -4.06
N MET A 53 -4.73 -17.83 -2.82
CA MET A 53 -5.18 -17.13 -1.63
C MET A 53 -4.00 -16.82 -0.67
N PRO A 54 -4.02 -15.68 0.03
CA PRO A 54 -5.04 -14.61 -0.02
C PRO A 54 -4.98 -13.81 -1.32
N ALA A 55 -6.11 -13.20 -1.72
CA ALA A 55 -6.15 -12.42 -2.95
C ALA A 55 -5.35 -11.12 -2.81
N ALA A 56 -4.41 -10.87 -3.72
CA ALA A 56 -3.55 -9.68 -3.72
C ALA A 56 -4.27 -8.39 -4.16
N ASP A 57 -5.39 -8.53 -4.90
CA ASP A 57 -6.19 -7.41 -5.36
C ASP A 57 -7.68 -7.78 -5.52
N SER A 58 -8.51 -6.77 -5.82
CA SER A 58 -9.96 -6.92 -5.95
C SER A 58 -10.40 -7.78 -7.16
N LYS A 59 -9.58 -7.88 -8.21
CA LYS A 59 -9.87 -8.71 -9.40
C LYS A 59 -9.63 -10.17 -9.08
N LEU A 60 -8.50 -10.49 -8.44
CA LEU A 60 -8.20 -11.84 -8.00
C LEU A 60 -9.21 -12.31 -6.94
N LEU A 61 -9.64 -11.43 -6.04
CA LEU A 61 -10.72 -11.76 -5.10
C LEU A 61 -12.01 -12.15 -5.81
N LYS A 62 -12.43 -11.40 -6.84
CA LYS A 62 -13.64 -11.69 -7.62
C LYS A 62 -13.52 -13.00 -8.42
N ASN A 63 -12.34 -13.28 -8.97
CA ASN A 63 -12.06 -14.54 -9.65
C ASN A 63 -12.13 -15.72 -8.69
N ASN A 64 -11.42 -15.65 -7.55
CA ASN A 64 -11.42 -16.68 -6.53
C ASN A 64 -12.85 -17.00 -6.04
N VAL A 65 -13.67 -15.98 -5.81
CA VAL A 65 -15.09 -16.15 -5.45
C VAL A 65 -15.89 -16.82 -6.57
N THR A 66 -15.67 -16.42 -7.82
CA THR A 66 -16.37 -17.00 -8.97
C THR A 66 -15.97 -18.47 -9.16
N ASP A 67 -14.69 -18.80 -8.99
CA ASP A 67 -14.18 -20.16 -9.06
C ASP A 67 -14.79 -21.04 -7.97
N ILE A 68 -14.93 -20.51 -6.74
CA ILE A 68 -15.68 -21.17 -5.66
C ILE A 68 -17.13 -21.41 -6.08
N ALA A 69 -17.83 -20.40 -6.62
CA ALA A 69 -19.20 -20.56 -7.11
C ALA A 69 -19.31 -21.57 -8.27
N GLN A 70 -18.28 -21.71 -9.09
CA GLN A 70 -18.24 -22.67 -10.19
C GLN A 70 -17.86 -24.09 -9.76
N LEU A 71 -17.39 -24.30 -8.53
CA LEU A 71 -17.28 -25.65 -7.97
C LEU A 71 -18.65 -26.35 -7.92
N GLY A 72 -19.74 -25.58 -7.95
CA GLY A 72 -21.07 -26.12 -7.72
C GLY A 72 -21.30 -26.39 -6.24
N GLU A 73 -22.55 -26.65 -5.86
CA GLU A 73 -22.89 -26.94 -4.48
C GLU A 73 -22.09 -28.14 -3.94
N ASP A 74 -21.98 -29.24 -4.70
CA ASP A 74 -21.26 -30.44 -4.27
C ASP A 74 -19.73 -30.27 -4.27
N GLY A 75 -19.18 -29.44 -5.18
CA GLY A 75 -17.76 -29.11 -5.15
C GLY A 75 -17.41 -28.18 -3.99
N TYR A 76 -18.30 -27.26 -3.64
CA TYR A 76 -18.13 -26.43 -2.46
C TYR A 76 -18.29 -27.25 -1.16
N VAL A 77 -19.20 -28.22 -1.13
CA VAL A 77 -19.23 -29.24 -0.04
C VAL A 77 -17.89 -29.95 0.05
N THR A 78 -17.29 -30.34 -1.08
CA THR A 78 -15.97 -31.01 -1.11
C THR A 78 -14.89 -30.12 -0.51
N LEU A 79 -14.86 -28.83 -0.86
CA LEU A 79 -13.96 -27.81 -0.28
C LEU A 79 -14.13 -27.74 1.24
N ILE A 80 -15.37 -27.59 1.72
CA ILE A 80 -15.69 -27.48 3.14
C ILE A 80 -15.26 -28.75 3.90
N THR A 81 -15.53 -29.93 3.35
CA THR A 81 -15.13 -31.20 3.97
C THR A 81 -13.64 -31.48 3.92
N GLY A 82 -12.87 -30.65 3.21
CA GLY A 82 -11.41 -30.67 3.23
C GLY A 82 -10.81 -30.11 4.53
N LEU A 83 -11.62 -29.45 5.36
CA LEU A 83 -11.18 -28.98 6.68
C LEU A 83 -10.74 -30.15 7.57
N THR A 84 -9.53 -30.04 8.11
CA THR A 84 -8.95 -31.05 9.01
C THR A 84 -9.16 -30.67 10.47
N ALA A 85 -9.06 -31.64 11.39
CA ALA A 85 -9.16 -31.35 12.81
C ALA A 85 -7.97 -30.47 13.28
N PRO A 86 -8.15 -29.61 14.28
CA PRO A 86 -7.09 -28.75 14.82
C PRO A 86 -5.82 -29.53 15.17
N GLY A 87 -4.66 -29.01 14.74
CA GLY A 87 -3.35 -29.66 14.95
C GLY A 87 -3.04 -30.84 14.02
N LYS A 88 -3.96 -31.24 13.13
CA LYS A 88 -3.73 -32.29 12.11
C LYS A 88 -3.50 -31.76 10.70
N GLY A 89 -3.63 -30.46 10.49
CA GLY A 89 -3.41 -29.79 9.22
C GLY A 89 -3.53 -28.27 9.36
N ASN A 90 -3.26 -27.56 8.26
CA ASN A 90 -3.40 -26.11 8.19
C ASN A 90 -4.68 -25.74 7.44
N ASN A 91 -5.71 -25.32 8.16
CA ASN A 91 -6.99 -24.92 7.58
C ASN A 91 -7.00 -23.47 7.06
N SER A 92 -5.93 -22.68 7.26
CA SER A 92 -5.97 -21.22 7.04
C SER A 92 -6.46 -20.81 5.65
N LEU A 93 -5.99 -21.48 4.59
CA LEU A 93 -6.42 -21.17 3.21
C LEU A 93 -7.86 -21.63 2.94
N LEU A 94 -8.28 -22.76 3.50
CA LEU A 94 -9.65 -23.26 3.38
C LEU A 94 -10.63 -22.34 4.12
N GLU A 95 -10.29 -21.91 5.33
CA GLU A 95 -11.08 -20.97 6.12
C GLU A 95 -11.14 -19.60 5.44
N TYR A 96 -10.03 -19.14 4.87
CA TYR A 96 -10.00 -17.92 4.07
C TYR A 96 -10.89 -18.01 2.83
N ALA A 97 -10.85 -19.12 2.09
CA ALA A 97 -11.72 -19.38 0.94
C ALA A 97 -13.21 -19.36 1.34
N ILE A 98 -13.53 -20.09 2.40
CA ILE A 98 -14.90 -20.30 2.86
C ILE A 98 -15.49 -19.00 3.44
N GLY A 99 -14.73 -18.32 4.30
CA GLY A 99 -15.12 -17.05 4.91
C GLY A 99 -15.18 -15.90 3.90
N GLY A 100 -14.20 -15.82 2.99
CA GLY A 100 -14.17 -14.84 1.92
C GLY A 100 -15.36 -14.98 0.97
N PHE A 101 -15.72 -16.20 0.59
CA PHE A 101 -16.91 -16.46 -0.22
C PHE A 101 -18.20 -16.10 0.52
N SER A 102 -18.33 -16.50 1.79
CA SER A 102 -19.49 -16.15 2.63
C SER A 102 -19.71 -14.65 2.70
N ALA A 103 -18.65 -13.89 3.00
CA ALA A 103 -18.72 -12.43 3.05
C ALA A 103 -19.10 -11.83 1.70
N TYR A 104 -18.52 -12.33 0.60
CA TYR A 104 -18.82 -11.83 -0.74
C TYR A 104 -20.29 -12.02 -1.13
N VAL A 105 -20.87 -13.19 -0.86
CA VAL A 105 -22.25 -13.50 -1.28
C VAL A 105 -23.32 -12.78 -0.44
N THR A 106 -22.94 -12.07 0.64
CA THR A 106 -23.86 -11.16 1.35
C THR A 106 -24.12 -9.84 0.62
N GLN A 107 -23.34 -9.52 -0.42
CA GLN A 107 -23.52 -8.30 -1.20
C GLN A 107 -24.81 -8.32 -2.04
N THR A 108 -25.35 -7.14 -2.33
CA THR A 108 -26.55 -6.96 -3.17
C THR A 108 -26.37 -7.65 -4.53
N GLY A 109 -27.35 -8.47 -4.93
CA GLY A 109 -27.36 -9.15 -6.23
C GLY A 109 -26.81 -10.58 -6.24
N GLN A 110 -26.30 -11.09 -5.12
CA GLN A 110 -25.67 -12.42 -5.04
C GLN A 110 -26.58 -13.54 -4.48
N GLU A 111 -27.90 -13.38 -4.53
CA GLU A 111 -28.85 -14.25 -3.84
C GLU A 111 -28.75 -15.73 -4.27
N ASN A 112 -28.44 -16.02 -5.53
CA ASN A 112 -28.29 -17.39 -6.02
C ASN A 112 -27.04 -18.07 -5.42
N TRP A 113 -25.92 -17.37 -5.37
CA TRP A 113 -24.69 -17.88 -4.77
C TRP A 113 -24.78 -17.94 -3.25
N ARG A 114 -25.49 -16.99 -2.62
CA ARG A 114 -25.86 -17.08 -1.20
C ARG A 114 -26.63 -18.37 -0.92
N LYS A 115 -27.69 -18.66 -1.70
CA LYS A 115 -28.49 -19.88 -1.56
C LYS A 115 -27.66 -21.14 -1.80
N MET A 116 -26.78 -21.13 -2.78
CA MET A 116 -25.87 -22.24 -3.03
C MET A 116 -24.89 -22.46 -1.87
N ALA A 117 -24.25 -21.40 -1.37
CA ALA A 117 -23.37 -21.45 -0.21
C ALA A 117 -24.11 -22.00 1.01
N LEU A 118 -25.31 -21.47 1.28
CA LEU A 118 -26.21 -21.96 2.33
C LEU A 118 -26.46 -23.46 2.21
N ASN A 119 -26.93 -23.93 1.05
CA ASN A 119 -27.22 -25.35 0.84
C ASN A 119 -25.97 -26.21 1.00
N ALA A 120 -24.82 -25.75 0.52
CA ALA A 120 -23.54 -26.44 0.66
C ALA A 120 -23.13 -26.55 2.13
N TYR A 121 -23.24 -25.48 2.93
CA TYR A 121 -22.99 -25.54 4.37
C TYR A 121 -23.90 -26.54 5.06
N ILE A 122 -25.22 -26.51 4.77
CA ILE A 122 -26.19 -27.44 5.33
C ILE A 122 -25.85 -28.89 4.95
N LYS A 123 -25.46 -29.15 3.70
CA LYS A 123 -25.04 -30.48 3.21
C LYS A 123 -23.70 -30.95 3.79
N ALA A 124 -22.78 -30.03 4.10
CA ALA A 124 -21.45 -30.35 4.59
C ALA A 124 -21.43 -30.60 6.10
N LEU A 125 -22.28 -29.92 6.88
CA LEU A 125 -22.30 -30.01 8.35
C LEU A 125 -22.40 -31.45 8.89
N PRO A 126 -23.24 -32.36 8.36
CA PRO A 126 -23.28 -33.76 8.81
C PRO A 126 -22.02 -34.56 8.47
N LYS A 127 -21.23 -34.12 7.48
CA LYS A 127 -20.01 -34.80 7.01
C LYS A 127 -18.76 -34.42 7.79
N LEU A 128 -18.79 -33.28 8.49
CA LEU A 128 -17.71 -32.86 9.38
C LEU A 128 -17.81 -33.65 10.69
N THR A 129 -16.68 -34.17 11.18
CA THR A 129 -16.63 -34.92 12.44
C THR A 129 -16.12 -34.09 13.60
N ASP A 130 -15.30 -33.08 13.32
CA ASP A 130 -14.71 -32.19 14.30
C ASP A 130 -15.70 -31.05 14.69
N PRO A 131 -15.95 -30.83 16.00
CA PRO A 131 -16.84 -29.76 16.46
C PRO A 131 -16.39 -28.34 16.12
N GLN A 132 -15.08 -28.07 16.05
CA GLN A 132 -14.58 -26.72 15.71
C GLN A 132 -14.84 -26.40 14.24
N ASN A 133 -14.63 -27.38 13.35
CA ASN A 133 -14.97 -27.22 11.93
C ASN A 133 -16.48 -27.02 11.74
N LYS A 134 -17.33 -27.76 12.48
CA LYS A 134 -18.78 -27.52 12.48
C LYS A 134 -19.13 -26.11 12.94
N SER A 135 -18.54 -25.66 14.05
CA SER A 135 -18.72 -24.31 14.58
C SER A 135 -18.33 -23.23 13.55
N PHE A 136 -17.19 -23.40 12.88
CA PHE A 136 -16.74 -22.51 11.81
C PHE A 136 -17.77 -22.44 10.66
N ILE A 137 -18.31 -23.57 10.21
CA ILE A 137 -19.33 -23.57 9.16
C ILE A 137 -20.67 -22.98 9.63
N ILE A 138 -21.07 -23.20 10.87
CA ILE A 138 -22.24 -22.55 11.45
C ILE A 138 -22.05 -21.02 11.50
N SER A 139 -20.84 -20.52 11.79
CA SER A 139 -20.56 -19.08 11.71
C SER A 139 -20.68 -18.51 10.29
N GLN A 140 -20.51 -19.34 9.25
CA GLN A 140 -20.80 -18.91 7.88
C GLN A 140 -22.30 -18.79 7.63
N LEU A 141 -23.11 -19.68 8.22
CA LEU A 141 -24.57 -19.58 8.21
C LEU A 141 -25.07 -18.33 8.94
N GLU A 142 -24.35 -17.80 9.92
CA GLU A 142 -24.65 -16.49 10.52
C GLU A 142 -24.57 -15.36 9.49
N LEU A 143 -23.60 -15.40 8.57
CA LEU A 143 -23.42 -14.37 7.54
C LEU A 143 -24.46 -14.51 6.41
N VAL A 144 -24.68 -15.73 5.93
CA VAL A 144 -25.46 -15.96 4.70
C VAL A 144 -26.89 -16.43 4.96
N GLY A 145 -27.24 -16.85 6.18
CA GLY A 145 -28.51 -17.50 6.51
C GLY A 145 -29.73 -16.59 6.43
N LYS A 146 -30.87 -17.16 6.02
CA LYS A 146 -32.23 -16.60 6.16
C LYS A 146 -33.15 -17.67 6.76
N ASP A 147 -34.46 -17.55 6.59
CA ASP A 147 -35.45 -18.55 7.07
C ASP A 147 -35.17 -19.97 6.58
N ASP A 148 -34.57 -20.09 5.40
CA ASP A 148 -34.13 -21.34 4.79
C ASP A 148 -33.03 -22.08 5.60
N ALA A 149 -32.27 -21.38 6.44
CA ALA A 149 -31.25 -21.97 7.32
C ALA A 149 -31.82 -22.50 8.65
N VAL A 150 -33.01 -22.03 9.05
CA VAL A 150 -33.52 -22.20 10.42
C VAL A 150 -33.69 -23.68 10.77
N ALA A 151 -34.27 -24.48 9.87
CA ALA A 151 -34.49 -25.91 10.10
C ALA A 151 -33.18 -26.68 10.30
N ALA A 152 -32.11 -26.30 9.58
CA ALA A 152 -30.80 -26.94 9.71
C ALA A 152 -30.10 -26.54 11.01
N LEU A 153 -30.19 -25.27 11.41
CA LEU A 153 -29.59 -24.74 12.64
C LEU A 153 -30.27 -25.29 13.90
N GLN A 154 -31.58 -25.54 13.84
CA GLN A 154 -32.38 -26.02 14.98
C GLN A 154 -31.84 -27.33 15.57
N GLY A 155 -31.31 -28.23 14.73
CA GLY A 155 -30.75 -29.52 15.17
C GLY A 155 -29.51 -29.39 16.07
N PHE A 156 -28.82 -28.25 16.04
CA PHE A 156 -27.60 -28.01 16.82
C PHE A 156 -27.86 -27.29 18.15
N LEU A 157 -29.08 -26.80 18.40
CA LEU A 157 -29.42 -26.04 19.61
C LEU A 157 -29.46 -26.88 20.89
N ALA A 158 -29.45 -28.21 20.77
CA ALA A 158 -29.33 -29.12 21.92
C ALA A 158 -27.89 -29.62 22.13
N ASP A 159 -26.95 -29.29 21.23
CA ASP A 159 -25.56 -29.73 21.31
C ASP A 159 -24.73 -28.75 22.18
N PRO A 160 -24.04 -29.21 23.23
CA PRO A 160 -23.34 -28.34 24.17
C PRO A 160 -22.17 -27.55 23.56
N LEU A 161 -21.63 -27.95 22.40
CA LEU A 161 -20.54 -27.26 21.70
C LEU A 161 -21.03 -26.40 20.53
N LEU A 162 -22.20 -26.70 19.97
CA LEU A 162 -22.71 -26.07 18.74
C LEU A 162 -23.96 -25.20 18.95
N ALA A 163 -24.60 -25.26 20.11
CA ALA A 163 -25.78 -24.45 20.41
C ALA A 163 -25.49 -22.94 20.40
N ASP A 164 -24.33 -22.53 20.90
CA ASP A 164 -23.86 -21.14 20.89
C ASP A 164 -23.72 -20.56 19.47
N PRO A 165 -22.90 -21.13 18.57
CA PRO A 165 -22.79 -20.62 17.20
C PRO A 165 -24.12 -20.73 16.43
N ALA A 166 -24.92 -21.78 16.65
CA ALA A 166 -26.23 -21.91 16.01
C ALA A 166 -27.22 -20.85 16.50
N GLY A 167 -27.18 -20.53 17.80
CA GLY A 167 -27.95 -19.48 18.44
C GLY A 167 -27.66 -18.12 17.85
N ARG A 168 -26.37 -17.73 17.74
CA ARG A 168 -25.95 -16.48 17.09
C ARG A 168 -26.43 -16.36 15.65
N ALA A 169 -26.33 -17.44 14.88
CA ALA A 169 -26.84 -17.47 13.50
C ALA A 169 -28.35 -17.19 13.44
N LEU A 170 -29.15 -17.79 14.33
CA LEU A 170 -30.60 -17.55 14.40
C LEU A 170 -30.96 -16.15 14.89
N VAL A 171 -30.17 -15.58 15.81
CA VAL A 171 -30.28 -14.18 16.26
C VAL A 171 -30.03 -13.23 15.11
N LYS A 172 -29.03 -13.51 14.27
CA LYS A 172 -28.72 -12.70 13.09
C LYS A 172 -29.81 -12.76 12.02
N ILE A 173 -30.41 -13.94 11.80
CA ILE A 173 -31.58 -14.13 10.91
C ILE A 173 -32.79 -13.32 11.42
N ASN A 174 -33.01 -13.33 12.74
CA ASN A 174 -33.97 -12.48 13.46
C ASN A 174 -35.43 -12.49 12.97
N THR A 175 -35.91 -13.57 12.36
CA THR A 175 -37.29 -13.71 11.88
C THR A 175 -38.20 -14.37 12.92
N VAL A 176 -39.51 -14.39 12.66
CA VAL A 176 -40.47 -15.11 13.52
C VAL A 176 -40.12 -16.61 13.59
N ALA A 177 -39.71 -17.21 12.46
CA ALA A 177 -39.32 -18.60 12.40
C ALA A 177 -38.07 -18.89 13.24
N SER A 178 -37.02 -18.06 13.14
CA SER A 178 -35.80 -18.26 13.92
C SER A 178 -36.04 -18.08 15.42
N LYS A 179 -36.82 -17.07 15.81
CA LYS A 179 -37.23 -16.82 17.21
C LYS A 179 -38.06 -17.97 17.78
N THR A 180 -38.98 -18.51 16.99
CA THR A 180 -39.81 -19.66 17.38
C THR A 180 -38.95 -20.91 17.53
N ALA A 181 -37.97 -21.13 16.66
CA ALA A 181 -37.04 -22.25 16.76
C ALA A 181 -36.20 -22.19 18.05
N LEU A 182 -35.66 -21.00 18.39
CA LEU A 182 -34.96 -20.78 19.66
C LEU A 182 -35.86 -21.06 20.87
N LEU A 183 -37.11 -20.57 20.85
CA LEU A 183 -38.05 -20.80 21.95
C LEU A 183 -38.40 -22.28 22.11
N ASN A 184 -38.65 -22.99 21.00
CA ASN A 184 -38.93 -24.42 21.02
C ASN A 184 -37.74 -25.24 21.53
N ALA A 185 -36.51 -24.84 21.19
CA ALA A 185 -35.30 -25.50 21.64
C ALA A 185 -35.06 -25.36 23.16
N LEU A 186 -35.56 -24.29 23.80
CA LEU A 186 -35.37 -24.04 25.23
C LEU A 186 -35.88 -25.20 26.11
N ALA A 187 -36.96 -25.88 25.69
CA ALA A 187 -37.52 -27.01 26.42
C ALA A 187 -36.67 -28.29 26.32
N GLN A 188 -35.90 -28.44 25.24
CA GLN A 188 -35.13 -29.65 24.92
C GLN A 188 -33.64 -29.50 25.26
N ALA A 189 -33.12 -28.28 25.29
CA ALA A 189 -31.72 -27.99 25.59
C ALA A 189 -31.40 -28.22 27.08
N ASN A 190 -30.19 -28.72 27.35
CA ASN A 190 -29.66 -28.95 28.69
C ASN A 190 -28.21 -28.44 28.81
N GLY A 191 -27.68 -28.37 30.02
CA GLY A 191 -26.29 -27.95 30.28
C GLY A 191 -25.91 -26.65 29.59
N ALA A 192 -24.73 -26.62 28.95
CA ALA A 192 -24.22 -25.46 28.22
C ALA A 192 -25.13 -25.03 27.06
N ALA A 193 -25.76 -25.98 26.35
CA ALA A 193 -26.66 -25.68 25.24
C ALA A 193 -27.87 -24.85 25.70
N LYS A 194 -28.43 -25.16 26.88
CA LYS A 194 -29.54 -24.41 27.45
C LYS A 194 -29.16 -22.96 27.73
N LEU A 195 -27.95 -22.72 28.25
CA LEU A 195 -27.45 -21.37 28.50
C LEU A 195 -27.40 -20.58 27.19
N SER A 196 -26.80 -21.14 26.14
CA SER A 196 -26.70 -20.51 24.82
C SER A 196 -28.07 -20.17 24.20
N VAL A 197 -29.06 -21.06 24.35
CA VAL A 197 -30.42 -20.82 23.85
C VAL A 197 -31.10 -19.66 24.60
N ILE A 198 -30.96 -19.59 25.92
CA ILE A 198 -31.52 -18.48 26.71
C ILE A 198 -30.87 -17.15 26.30
N GLU A 199 -29.55 -17.11 26.17
CA GLU A 199 -28.80 -15.93 25.74
C GLU A 199 -29.27 -15.46 24.36
N SER A 200 -29.39 -16.39 23.41
CA SER A 200 -29.86 -16.12 22.04
C SER A 200 -31.29 -15.57 22.01
N LEU A 201 -32.18 -16.08 22.87
CA LEU A 201 -33.54 -15.52 22.99
C LEU A 201 -33.50 -14.07 23.48
N GLY A 202 -32.62 -13.76 24.43
CA GLY A 202 -32.32 -12.41 24.90
C GLY A 202 -31.88 -11.48 23.77
N ASP A 203 -30.84 -11.88 23.04
CA ASP A 203 -30.25 -11.09 21.96
C ASP A 203 -31.22 -10.88 20.79
N SER A 204 -32.11 -11.84 20.52
CA SER A 204 -33.18 -11.72 19.51
C SER A 204 -34.29 -10.73 19.90
N ARG A 205 -34.32 -10.30 21.16
CA ARG A 205 -35.35 -9.42 21.76
C ARG A 205 -36.77 -9.91 21.51
N PHE A 206 -37.00 -11.21 21.66
CA PHE A 206 -38.30 -11.81 21.38
C PHE A 206 -39.22 -11.80 22.61
N ASN A 207 -40.18 -10.87 22.65
CA ASN A 207 -41.13 -10.73 23.76
C ASN A 207 -41.88 -12.04 24.08
N GLY A 208 -42.19 -12.86 23.07
CA GLY A 208 -42.86 -14.16 23.25
C GLY A 208 -42.09 -15.15 24.13
N ALA A 209 -40.79 -14.95 24.33
CA ALA A 209 -39.96 -15.80 25.19
C ALA A 209 -39.95 -15.36 26.66
N ALA A 210 -40.37 -14.13 26.99
CA ALA A 210 -40.30 -13.60 28.35
C ALA A 210 -41.02 -14.50 29.39
N PRO A 211 -42.23 -15.04 29.15
CA PRO A 211 -42.89 -15.93 30.10
C PRO A 211 -42.08 -17.20 30.40
N ALA A 212 -41.46 -17.80 29.39
CA ALA A 212 -40.68 -19.02 29.55
C ALA A 212 -39.35 -18.77 30.30
N ILE A 213 -38.72 -17.61 30.07
CA ILE A 213 -37.44 -17.25 30.69
C ILE A 213 -37.64 -16.74 32.13
N ASN A 214 -38.76 -16.07 32.43
CA ASN A 214 -39.08 -15.59 33.78
C ASN A 214 -39.03 -16.72 34.82
N ALA A 215 -39.53 -17.91 34.48
CA ALA A 215 -39.47 -19.08 35.36
C ALA A 215 -38.04 -19.61 35.60
N LEU A 216 -37.11 -19.33 34.68
CA LEU A 216 -35.71 -19.79 34.75
C LEU A 216 -34.80 -18.79 35.50
N ALA A 217 -35.19 -17.52 35.57
CA ALA A 217 -34.44 -16.48 36.28
C ALA A 217 -34.29 -16.72 37.78
N THR A 218 -35.15 -17.55 38.38
CA THR A 218 -35.07 -17.96 39.79
C THR A 218 -34.48 -19.35 39.99
N SER A 219 -33.82 -19.92 38.97
CA SER A 219 -33.17 -21.23 39.05
C SER A 219 -32.12 -21.27 40.17
N THR A 220 -31.96 -22.43 40.81
CA THR A 220 -30.86 -22.69 41.76
C THR A 220 -29.51 -22.83 41.05
N ASP A 221 -29.52 -23.12 39.74
CA ASP A 221 -28.32 -23.04 38.91
C ASP A 221 -28.03 -21.56 38.58
N LEU A 222 -26.93 -21.05 39.14
CA LEU A 222 -26.53 -19.65 39.02
C LEU A 222 -26.24 -19.25 37.56
N ASN A 223 -25.78 -20.16 36.71
CA ASN A 223 -25.52 -19.84 35.30
C ASN A 223 -26.84 -19.67 34.55
N ILE A 224 -27.82 -20.55 34.80
CA ILE A 224 -29.17 -20.43 34.22
C ILE A 224 -29.82 -19.14 34.70
N ALA A 225 -29.76 -18.85 36.00
CA ALA A 225 -30.31 -17.62 36.57
C ALA A 225 -29.66 -16.37 35.93
N LYS A 226 -28.33 -16.32 35.86
CA LYS A 226 -27.56 -15.23 35.25
C LYS A 226 -27.99 -14.94 33.81
N VAL A 227 -27.95 -15.96 32.95
CA VAL A 227 -28.24 -15.80 31.52
C VAL A 227 -29.72 -15.49 31.30
N SER A 228 -30.61 -16.02 32.15
CA SER A 228 -32.04 -15.68 32.10
C SER A 228 -32.29 -14.21 32.46
N LEU A 229 -31.65 -13.68 33.52
CA LEU A 229 -31.76 -12.27 33.87
C LEU A 229 -31.21 -11.36 32.77
N TYR A 230 -30.07 -11.72 32.17
CA TYR A 230 -29.54 -11.04 30.98
C TYR A 230 -30.58 -11.01 29.86
N ALA A 231 -31.16 -12.17 29.50
CA ALA A 231 -32.09 -12.27 28.40
C ALA A 231 -33.36 -11.44 28.63
N LEU A 232 -33.92 -11.47 29.84
CA LEU A 232 -35.08 -10.66 30.20
C LEU A 232 -34.79 -9.16 30.13
N ALA A 233 -33.59 -8.73 30.54
CA ALA A 233 -33.19 -7.33 30.47
C ALA A 233 -33.12 -6.80 29.03
N TYR A 234 -32.64 -7.60 28.07
CA TYR A 234 -32.53 -7.22 26.66
C TYR A 234 -33.84 -7.37 25.87
N ILE A 235 -34.69 -8.34 26.24
CA ILE A 235 -36.07 -8.42 25.74
C ILE A 235 -36.85 -7.18 26.20
N ALA A 236 -36.61 -6.73 27.44
CA ALA A 236 -37.21 -5.52 28.02
C ALA A 236 -38.74 -5.52 28.02
N ASP A 237 -39.35 -6.70 28.21
CA ASP A 237 -40.80 -6.83 28.38
C ASP A 237 -41.22 -6.33 29.78
N PRO A 238 -42.27 -5.50 29.90
CA PRO A 238 -42.75 -5.01 31.20
C PRO A 238 -43.13 -6.11 32.21
N SER A 239 -43.55 -7.29 31.75
CA SER A 239 -43.92 -8.41 32.64
C SER A 239 -42.74 -8.96 33.44
N SER A 240 -41.51 -8.70 33.02
CA SER A 240 -40.28 -9.17 33.65
C SER A 240 -39.76 -8.27 34.78
N GLU A 241 -40.37 -7.09 34.98
CA GLU A 241 -39.91 -6.10 35.97
C GLU A 241 -39.82 -6.69 37.37
N SER A 242 -40.89 -7.34 37.84
CA SER A 242 -40.95 -7.89 39.19
C SER A 242 -39.87 -8.93 39.47
N VAL A 243 -39.51 -9.74 38.46
CA VAL A 243 -38.49 -10.79 38.56
C VAL A 243 -37.09 -10.17 38.62
N LEU A 244 -36.79 -9.22 37.73
CA LEU A 244 -35.50 -8.51 37.69
C LEU A 244 -35.29 -7.66 38.94
N ALA A 245 -36.35 -6.97 39.40
CA ALA A 245 -36.33 -6.18 40.62
C ALA A 245 -36.06 -7.05 41.85
N ALA A 246 -36.76 -8.19 41.98
CA ALA A 246 -36.56 -9.12 43.10
C ALA A 246 -35.15 -9.72 43.11
N ALA A 247 -34.57 -10.01 41.93
CA ALA A 247 -33.19 -10.48 41.83
C ALA A 247 -32.18 -9.41 42.27
N ALA A 248 -32.37 -8.16 41.85
CA ALA A 248 -31.51 -7.04 42.27
C ALA A 248 -31.64 -6.73 43.77
N ASP A 249 -32.86 -6.78 44.32
CA ASP A 249 -33.12 -6.67 45.76
C ASP A 249 -32.40 -7.80 46.54
N LYS A 250 -32.50 -9.05 46.05
CA LYS A 250 -31.84 -10.21 46.67
C LYS A 250 -30.32 -10.13 46.66
N SER A 251 -29.72 -9.55 45.63
CA SER A 251 -28.26 -9.33 45.59
C SER A 251 -27.79 -8.18 46.49
N GLY A 252 -28.72 -7.46 47.12
CA GLY A 252 -28.43 -6.22 47.83
C GLY A 252 -27.84 -5.15 46.90
N TYR A 253 -28.15 -5.22 45.60
CA TYR A 253 -27.62 -4.36 44.55
C TYR A 253 -26.09 -4.43 44.35
N LYS A 254 -25.44 -5.46 44.90
CA LYS A 254 -23.98 -5.66 44.75
C LYS A 254 -23.67 -6.42 43.48
N TYR A 255 -22.40 -6.34 43.05
CA TYR A 255 -21.88 -7.25 42.05
C TYR A 255 -21.83 -8.66 42.64
N GLU A 256 -22.51 -9.59 41.98
CA GLU A 256 -22.48 -11.01 42.28
C GLU A 256 -22.59 -11.80 40.97
N ASN A 257 -22.47 -13.13 41.05
CA ASN A 257 -22.30 -13.99 39.88
C ASN A 257 -23.39 -13.83 38.81
N THR A 258 -24.64 -13.53 39.19
CA THR A 258 -25.76 -13.31 38.27
C THR A 258 -25.83 -11.89 37.71
N ASN A 259 -25.04 -10.96 38.26
CA ASN A 259 -25.03 -9.53 37.92
C ASN A 259 -26.42 -8.87 37.99
N ALA A 260 -27.27 -9.28 38.93
CA ALA A 260 -28.68 -8.89 38.99
C ALA A 260 -28.90 -7.36 39.04
N ALA A 261 -28.02 -6.64 39.74
CA ALA A 261 -28.09 -5.18 39.82
C ALA A 261 -27.77 -4.50 38.49
N GLY A 262 -26.75 -4.99 37.78
CA GLY A 262 -26.33 -4.46 36.48
C GLY A 262 -27.36 -4.74 35.39
N VAL A 263 -27.93 -5.95 35.35
CA VAL A 263 -28.97 -6.30 34.37
C VAL A 263 -30.28 -5.54 34.60
N TYR A 264 -30.61 -5.17 35.83
CA TYR A 264 -31.79 -4.34 36.11
C TYR A 264 -31.61 -2.88 35.64
N LEU A 265 -30.38 -2.34 35.71
CA LEU A 265 -30.03 -1.07 35.07
C LEU A 265 -30.19 -1.16 33.54
N ILE A 266 -29.63 -2.21 32.92
CA ILE A 266 -29.75 -2.45 31.48
C ILE A 266 -31.23 -2.55 31.08
N TYR A 267 -32.05 -3.25 31.85
CA TYR A 267 -33.49 -3.35 31.62
C TYR A 267 -34.16 -1.96 31.59
N ALA A 268 -33.87 -1.10 32.57
CA ALA A 268 -34.39 0.26 32.59
C ALA A 268 -33.92 1.11 31.38
N GLU A 269 -32.66 0.95 30.96
CA GLU A 269 -32.14 1.61 29.75
C GLU A 269 -32.82 1.10 28.47
N GLN A 270 -33.07 -0.21 28.35
CA GLN A 270 -33.78 -0.79 27.20
C GLN A 270 -35.26 -0.38 27.19
N LEU A 271 -35.89 -0.28 28.35
CA LEU A 271 -37.25 0.28 28.47
C LEU A 271 -37.31 1.72 27.94
N LEU A 272 -36.32 2.58 28.26
CA LEU A 272 -36.24 3.93 27.68
C LEU A 272 -36.15 3.89 26.14
N LYS A 273 -35.29 3.03 25.60
CA LYS A 273 -35.13 2.87 24.13
C LYS A 273 -36.40 2.35 23.46
N ASN A 274 -37.17 1.52 24.15
CA ASN A 274 -38.44 0.97 23.68
C ASN A 274 -39.62 1.92 23.92
N GLY A 275 -39.39 3.14 24.40
CA GLY A 275 -40.43 4.16 24.61
C GLY A 275 -41.19 4.07 25.94
N ASN A 276 -40.77 3.21 26.87
CA ASN A 276 -41.40 3.06 28.18
C ASN A 276 -40.66 3.88 29.27
N ALA A 277 -40.66 5.20 29.10
CA ALA A 277 -39.96 6.12 30.00
C ALA A 277 -40.55 6.17 31.41
N THR A 278 -41.86 5.95 31.57
CA THR A 278 -42.53 5.94 32.87
C THR A 278 -41.97 4.84 33.78
N LEU A 279 -41.92 3.61 33.28
CA LEU A 279 -41.42 2.48 34.07
C LEU A 279 -39.92 2.61 34.35
N ALA A 280 -39.13 3.01 33.34
CA ALA A 280 -37.70 3.25 33.54
C ALA A 280 -37.42 4.35 34.59
N THR A 281 -38.22 5.42 34.61
CA THR A 281 -38.12 6.47 35.63
C THR A 281 -38.44 5.94 37.02
N GLN A 282 -39.47 5.10 37.16
CA GLN A 282 -39.81 4.46 38.44
C GLN A 282 -38.66 3.58 38.95
N ILE A 283 -38.05 2.78 38.05
CA ILE A 283 -36.89 1.95 38.37
C ILE A 283 -35.70 2.82 38.79
N GLY A 284 -35.38 3.87 38.03
CA GLY A 284 -34.29 4.79 38.36
C GLY A 284 -34.45 5.44 39.74
N LYS A 285 -35.67 5.88 40.10
CA LYS A 285 -35.97 6.43 41.43
C LYS A 285 -35.78 5.39 42.53
N LYS A 286 -36.36 4.20 42.35
CA LYS A 286 -36.22 3.07 43.29
C LYS A 286 -34.74 2.73 43.51
N LEU A 287 -33.96 2.64 42.44
CA LEU A 287 -32.53 2.33 42.52
C LEU A 287 -31.74 3.42 43.26
N LEU A 288 -32.00 4.70 42.98
CA LEU A 288 -31.34 5.79 43.72
C LEU A 288 -31.63 5.76 45.23
N GLU A 289 -32.87 5.46 45.62
CA GLU A 289 -33.26 5.34 47.02
C GLU A 289 -32.60 4.15 47.72
N LYS A 290 -32.40 3.03 47.00
CA LYS A 290 -31.90 1.77 47.55
C LYS A 290 -30.38 1.64 47.54
N THR A 291 -29.67 2.47 46.78
CA THR A 291 -28.21 2.33 46.55
C THR A 291 -27.39 3.48 47.10
N THR A 292 -27.77 4.03 48.26
CA THR A 292 -27.11 5.19 48.88
C THR A 292 -25.75 4.86 49.51
N ALA A 293 -25.45 3.59 49.80
CA ALA A 293 -24.17 3.18 50.38
C ALA A 293 -23.01 3.37 49.38
N ASP A 294 -21.84 3.79 49.87
CA ASP A 294 -20.67 4.12 49.02
C ASP A 294 -20.20 2.97 48.14
N GLU A 295 -20.31 1.73 48.64
CA GLU A 295 -19.98 0.51 47.90
C GLU A 295 -20.91 0.25 46.69
N LEU A 296 -22.08 0.88 46.66
CA LEU A 296 -23.09 0.73 45.59
C LEU A 296 -23.07 1.88 44.57
N VAL A 297 -22.05 2.75 44.64
CA VAL A 297 -21.96 3.98 43.82
C VAL A 297 -22.13 3.74 42.32
N ASN A 298 -21.70 2.60 41.79
CA ASN A 298 -21.83 2.30 40.37
C ASN A 298 -23.31 2.15 39.96
N VAL A 299 -24.11 1.44 40.76
CA VAL A 299 -25.54 1.26 40.51
C VAL A 299 -26.29 2.58 40.71
N ARG A 300 -25.92 3.32 41.77
CA ARG A 300 -26.45 4.66 42.04
C ARG A 300 -26.19 5.62 40.87
N THR A 301 -24.99 5.57 40.30
CA THR A 301 -24.60 6.39 39.13
C THR A 301 -25.41 6.02 37.89
N GLY A 302 -25.59 4.72 37.63
CA GLY A 302 -26.44 4.25 36.53
C GLY A 302 -27.89 4.70 36.69
N ALA A 303 -28.43 4.62 37.91
CA ALA A 303 -29.76 5.11 38.23
C ALA A 303 -29.92 6.62 38.01
N LEU A 304 -28.91 7.42 38.42
CA LEU A 304 -28.87 8.85 38.12
C LEU A 304 -28.91 9.10 36.60
N LYS A 305 -28.13 8.34 35.82
CA LYS A 305 -28.11 8.47 34.36
C LYS A 305 -29.48 8.15 33.73
N ILE A 306 -30.15 7.10 34.17
CA ILE A 306 -31.50 6.74 33.71
C ILE A 306 -32.48 7.91 33.94
N LEU A 307 -32.46 8.52 35.12
CA LEU A 307 -33.34 9.65 35.43
C LEU A 307 -33.03 10.89 34.58
N VAL A 308 -31.74 11.18 34.37
CA VAL A 308 -31.31 12.27 33.49
C VAL A 308 -31.76 12.02 32.05
N ASP A 309 -31.63 10.80 31.54
CA ASP A 309 -32.05 10.48 30.17
C ASP A 309 -33.58 10.49 29.98
N ALA A 310 -34.33 10.14 31.02
CA ALA A 310 -35.78 10.02 30.97
C ALA A 310 -36.52 11.37 30.92
N ASN A 311 -35.92 12.47 31.43
CA ASN A 311 -36.61 13.77 31.53
C ASN A 311 -35.72 14.97 31.20
N LYS A 312 -35.31 15.10 29.94
CA LYS A 312 -34.33 16.11 29.47
C LYS A 312 -34.63 17.56 29.85
N ASP A 313 -35.89 17.92 30.16
CA ASP A 313 -36.31 19.30 30.40
C ASP A 313 -36.34 19.72 31.89
N ASN A 314 -36.17 18.80 32.86
CA ASN A 314 -36.31 19.12 34.30
C ASN A 314 -35.33 18.37 35.24
N ASN A 315 -34.08 18.14 34.80
CA ASN A 315 -33.08 17.37 35.56
C ASN A 315 -32.09 18.20 36.39
N GLN A 316 -32.21 19.53 36.37
CA GLN A 316 -31.17 20.36 36.96
C GLN A 316 -31.07 20.20 38.48
N GLN A 317 -32.21 20.01 39.16
CA GLN A 317 -32.22 19.88 40.61
C GLN A 317 -31.54 18.58 41.10
N ILE A 318 -31.81 17.44 40.45
CA ILE A 318 -31.19 16.16 40.84
C ILE A 318 -29.67 16.18 40.64
N LEU A 319 -29.19 16.88 39.61
CA LEU A 319 -27.75 17.07 39.37
C LEU A 319 -27.13 18.06 40.36
N LEU A 320 -27.82 19.17 40.70
CA LEU A 320 -27.40 20.12 41.73
C LEU A 320 -27.31 19.47 43.11
N ASP A 321 -28.23 18.57 43.44
CA ASP A 321 -28.21 17.83 44.70
C ASP A 321 -27.01 16.88 44.73
N ALA A 322 -26.82 16.09 43.68
CA ALA A 322 -25.70 15.17 43.54
C ALA A 322 -24.32 15.85 43.51
N ALA A 323 -24.24 17.12 43.08
CA ALA A 323 -23.00 17.90 43.06
C ALA A 323 -22.43 18.20 44.46
N GLY A 324 -23.17 17.96 45.53
CA GLY A 324 -22.69 18.08 46.92
C GLY A 324 -22.44 16.75 47.61
N ASP A 325 -22.49 15.62 46.90
CA ASP A 325 -22.37 14.30 47.51
C ASP A 325 -20.96 14.03 48.08
N LYS A 326 -20.85 13.30 49.18
CA LYS A 326 -19.54 12.97 49.76
C LYS A 326 -18.76 11.97 48.91
N ASN A 327 -19.45 11.17 48.11
CA ASN A 327 -18.81 10.21 47.22
C ASN A 327 -18.28 10.90 45.95
N ALA A 328 -16.96 11.03 45.84
CA ALA A 328 -16.32 11.71 44.72
C ALA A 328 -16.66 11.12 43.34
N LYS A 329 -16.85 9.79 43.23
CA LYS A 329 -17.21 9.15 41.95
C LYS A 329 -18.63 9.52 41.52
N TYR A 330 -19.58 9.50 42.47
CA TYR A 330 -20.96 9.90 42.19
C TYR A 330 -21.06 11.37 41.79
N ARG A 331 -20.37 12.25 42.52
CA ARG A 331 -20.30 13.67 42.17
C ARG A 331 -19.72 13.91 40.77
N ALA A 332 -18.58 13.30 40.47
CA ALA A 332 -17.92 13.51 39.18
C ALA A 332 -18.81 13.06 38.02
N ALA A 333 -19.52 11.94 38.17
CA ALA A 333 -20.51 11.50 37.18
C ALA A 333 -21.67 12.49 37.04
N ALA A 334 -22.23 12.97 38.15
CA ALA A 334 -23.30 13.98 38.13
C ALA A 334 -22.86 15.27 37.42
N LEU A 335 -21.67 15.79 37.73
CA LEU A 335 -21.12 16.99 37.11
C LEU A 335 -20.86 16.79 35.62
N LYS A 336 -20.37 15.62 35.21
CA LYS A 336 -20.24 15.26 33.79
C LYS A 336 -21.60 15.24 33.09
N PHE A 337 -22.63 14.70 33.73
CA PHE A 337 -23.99 14.71 33.18
C PHE A 337 -24.58 16.13 33.14
N ALA A 338 -24.11 17.06 33.97
CA ALA A 338 -24.58 18.44 34.02
C ALA A 338 -24.06 19.33 32.89
N VAL A 339 -22.83 19.10 32.39
CA VAL A 339 -22.18 19.92 31.36
C VAL A 339 -23.10 20.34 30.19
N PRO A 340 -23.80 19.43 29.49
CA PRO A 340 -24.66 19.81 28.37
C PRO A 340 -25.90 20.62 28.74
N TYR A 341 -26.24 20.73 30.03
CA TYR A 341 -27.45 21.38 30.53
C TYR A 341 -27.17 22.70 31.27
N VAL A 342 -25.91 23.10 31.44
CA VAL A 342 -25.58 24.40 32.05
C VAL A 342 -25.78 25.51 31.02
N THR A 343 -26.83 26.29 31.22
CA THR A 343 -27.17 27.51 30.46
C THR A 343 -27.00 28.76 31.30
N ALA A 344 -27.01 29.95 30.68
CA ALA A 344 -26.94 31.24 31.37
C ALA A 344 -27.99 31.40 32.49
N ALA A 345 -29.24 30.96 32.25
CA ALA A 345 -30.32 31.00 33.24
C ALA A 345 -30.06 30.08 34.44
N SER A 346 -29.32 29.00 34.20
CA SER A 346 -29.04 27.93 35.15
C SER A 346 -27.78 28.19 35.98
N THR A 347 -26.83 28.99 35.45
CA THR A 347 -25.50 29.25 36.03
C THR A 347 -25.57 29.80 37.44
N GLY A 348 -26.55 30.66 37.74
CA GLY A 348 -26.72 31.24 39.08
C GLY A 348 -26.92 30.19 40.18
N ALA A 349 -27.62 29.08 39.87
CA ALA A 349 -27.81 27.98 40.83
C ALA A 349 -26.51 27.22 41.10
N TRP A 350 -25.70 26.98 40.07
CA TRP A 350 -24.38 26.35 40.19
C TRP A 350 -23.37 27.22 40.94
N VAL A 351 -23.38 28.54 40.68
CA VAL A 351 -22.55 29.50 41.43
C VAL A 351 -22.96 29.53 42.91
N LYS A 352 -24.27 29.50 43.22
CA LYS A 352 -24.76 29.39 44.60
C LYS A 352 -24.29 28.09 45.27
N LYS A 353 -24.25 26.97 44.53
CA LYS A 353 -23.80 25.68 45.03
C LYS A 353 -22.34 25.69 45.50
N LEU A 354 -21.46 26.50 44.90
CA LEU A 354 -20.06 26.65 45.33
C LEU A 354 -19.91 27.03 46.81
N GLY A 355 -20.87 27.76 47.37
CA GLY A 355 -20.90 28.14 48.80
C GLY A 355 -21.55 27.11 49.73
N GLN A 356 -22.05 26.00 49.19
CA GLN A 356 -22.82 24.98 49.90
C GLN A 356 -22.11 23.61 49.94
N VAL A 357 -20.90 23.52 49.40
CA VAL A 357 -20.14 22.29 49.27
C VAL A 357 -18.73 22.46 49.87
N ASP A 358 -18.09 21.34 50.21
CA ASP A 358 -16.70 21.32 50.69
C ASP A 358 -15.70 21.71 49.59
N GLU A 359 -14.43 21.88 49.96
CA GLU A 359 -13.37 22.33 49.04
C GLU A 359 -13.17 21.38 47.84
N ALA A 360 -13.27 20.07 48.04
CA ALA A 360 -13.12 19.08 46.97
C ALA A 360 -14.27 19.17 45.95
N ALA A 361 -15.51 19.18 46.42
CA ALA A 361 -16.68 19.35 45.57
C ALA A 361 -16.71 20.72 44.90
N LYS A 362 -16.23 21.76 45.59
CA LYS A 362 -16.10 23.11 45.03
C LYS A 362 -15.17 23.11 43.82
N ALA A 363 -14.00 22.47 43.91
CA ALA A 363 -13.07 22.37 42.78
C ALA A 363 -13.71 21.67 41.57
N ASP A 364 -14.43 20.57 41.78
CA ASP A 364 -15.10 19.84 40.68
C ASP A 364 -16.21 20.68 40.02
N VAL A 365 -17.01 21.42 40.80
CA VAL A 365 -18.05 22.30 40.27
C VAL A 365 -17.43 23.44 39.44
N VAL A 366 -16.31 24.03 39.90
CA VAL A 366 -15.58 25.06 39.15
C VAL A 366 -15.06 24.51 37.82
N TYR A 367 -14.49 23.31 37.83
CA TYR A 367 -14.02 22.65 36.61
C TYR A 367 -15.18 22.44 35.61
N MET A 368 -16.31 21.92 36.08
CA MET A 368 -17.52 21.73 35.27
C MET A 368 -18.05 23.05 34.68
N LEU A 369 -18.04 24.15 35.45
CA LEU A 369 -18.43 25.47 34.95
C LEU A 369 -17.51 25.98 33.84
N GLY A 370 -16.21 25.67 33.94
CA GLY A 370 -15.23 25.92 32.88
C GLY A 370 -15.54 25.13 31.61
N GLU A 371 -15.71 23.81 31.73
CA GLU A 371 -16.06 22.91 30.61
C GLU A 371 -17.38 23.30 29.92
N SER A 372 -18.34 23.78 30.70
CA SER A 372 -19.63 24.24 30.20
C SER A 372 -19.59 25.65 29.57
N ASN A 373 -18.43 26.31 29.60
CA ASN A 373 -18.25 27.69 29.15
C ASN A 373 -19.25 28.68 29.78
N ALA A 374 -19.52 28.53 31.08
CA ALA A 374 -20.53 29.31 31.80
C ALA A 374 -20.03 30.74 32.09
N LYS A 375 -20.20 31.66 31.12
CA LYS A 375 -19.68 33.04 31.18
C LYS A 375 -20.13 33.82 32.41
N GLU A 376 -21.36 33.64 32.85
CA GLU A 376 -21.94 34.32 34.01
C GLU A 376 -21.27 33.90 35.33
N ALA A 377 -20.58 32.75 35.37
CA ALA A 377 -19.82 32.29 36.53
C ALA A 377 -18.44 32.97 36.67
N LEU A 378 -17.95 33.63 35.62
CA LEU A 378 -16.58 34.17 35.60
C LEU A 378 -16.24 35.07 36.79
N PRO A 379 -17.10 36.03 37.22
CA PRO A 379 -16.79 36.86 38.39
C PRO A 379 -16.65 36.06 39.70
N ALA A 380 -17.37 34.95 39.83
CA ALA A 380 -17.25 34.06 40.98
C ALA A 380 -15.96 33.23 40.90
N ILE A 381 -15.64 32.71 39.72
CA ILE A 381 -14.42 31.91 39.46
C ILE A 381 -13.16 32.75 39.71
N LEU A 382 -13.12 34.02 39.27
CA LEU A 382 -11.96 34.90 39.49
C LEU A 382 -11.65 35.15 40.98
N LYS A 383 -12.66 35.11 41.85
CA LYS A 383 -12.44 35.22 43.31
C LYS A 383 -11.73 33.98 43.88
N LEU A 384 -11.92 32.82 43.25
CA LEU A 384 -11.35 31.53 43.66
C LEU A 384 -9.88 31.34 43.27
N LEU A 385 -9.31 32.23 42.44
CA LEU A 385 -7.87 32.26 42.15
C LEU A 385 -7.00 32.45 43.41
N LYS A 386 -7.60 32.93 44.51
CA LYS A 386 -6.94 33.15 45.81
C LYS A 386 -7.45 32.21 46.90
N ASP A 387 -8.16 31.14 46.55
CA ASP A 387 -8.67 30.19 47.54
C ASP A 387 -7.49 29.55 48.31
N LYS A 388 -7.70 29.27 49.60
CA LYS A 388 -6.71 28.62 50.45
C LYS A 388 -6.41 27.20 49.95
N ASP A 389 -7.39 26.53 49.34
CA ASP A 389 -7.26 25.17 48.83
C ASP A 389 -6.59 25.17 47.44
N PRO A 390 -5.48 24.44 47.26
CA PRO A 390 -4.75 24.43 45.98
C PRO A 390 -5.56 23.82 44.83
N ASN A 391 -6.41 22.82 45.07
CA ASN A 391 -7.21 22.21 44.01
C ASN A 391 -8.28 23.18 43.50
N VAL A 392 -8.89 23.96 44.41
CA VAL A 392 -9.84 25.02 44.04
C VAL A 392 -9.14 26.09 43.19
N ARG A 393 -7.93 26.52 43.55
CA ARG A 393 -7.16 27.50 42.75
C ARG A 393 -6.85 26.97 41.35
N LEU A 394 -6.36 25.73 41.23
CA LEU A 394 -6.03 25.12 39.94
C LEU A 394 -7.26 24.98 39.03
N ALA A 395 -8.39 24.54 39.59
CA ALA A 395 -9.67 24.49 38.87
C ALA A 395 -10.09 25.89 38.40
N ALA A 396 -9.94 26.91 39.25
CA ALA A 396 -10.27 28.29 38.93
C ALA A 396 -9.38 28.87 37.83
N ILE A 397 -8.06 28.60 37.83
CA ILE A 397 -7.14 29.02 36.77
C ILE A 397 -7.59 28.47 35.42
N ASN A 398 -7.91 27.17 35.35
CA ASN A 398 -8.36 26.53 34.13
C ASN A 398 -9.71 27.11 33.66
N ALA A 399 -10.70 27.14 34.55
CA ALA A 399 -12.04 27.63 34.21
C ALA A 399 -12.04 29.11 33.80
N ALA A 400 -11.31 29.97 34.52
CA ALA A 400 -11.18 31.39 34.18
C ALA A 400 -10.54 31.59 32.80
N THR A 401 -9.50 30.80 32.49
CA THR A 401 -8.81 30.86 31.19
C THR A 401 -9.73 30.45 30.06
N THR A 402 -10.41 29.32 30.20
CA THR A 402 -11.34 28.78 29.20
C THR A 402 -12.44 29.78 28.88
N ILE A 403 -13.05 30.37 29.92
CA ILE A 403 -14.17 31.30 29.77
C ILE A 403 -13.74 32.70 29.33
N GLY A 404 -12.68 33.24 29.94
CA GLY A 404 -12.31 34.65 29.88
C GLY A 404 -11.22 35.03 28.87
N GLN A 405 -10.38 34.07 28.46
CA GLN A 405 -9.30 34.26 27.48
C GLN A 405 -8.44 35.51 27.79
N GLU A 406 -8.05 36.31 26.79
CA GLU A 406 -7.25 37.53 27.00
C GLU A 406 -7.82 38.48 28.06
N GLY A 407 -9.15 38.50 28.27
CA GLY A 407 -9.82 39.37 29.24
C GLY A 407 -9.41 39.11 30.69
N VAL A 408 -8.96 37.89 31.02
CA VAL A 408 -8.55 37.54 32.40
C VAL A 408 -7.04 37.52 32.59
N LEU A 409 -6.25 37.78 31.53
CA LEU A 409 -4.80 37.80 31.58
C LEU A 409 -4.23 38.74 32.67
N PRO A 410 -4.76 39.97 32.89
CA PRO A 410 -4.26 40.84 33.96
C PRO A 410 -4.34 40.18 35.35
N GLU A 411 -5.42 39.44 35.62
CA GLU A 411 -5.59 38.79 36.92
C GLU A 411 -4.76 37.52 37.06
N LEU A 412 -4.53 36.80 35.97
CA LEU A 412 -3.58 35.68 35.96
C LEU A 412 -2.14 36.18 36.17
N LEU A 413 -1.72 37.27 35.52
CA LEU A 413 -0.40 37.88 35.72
C LEU A 413 -0.22 38.42 37.15
N LYS A 414 -1.28 38.95 37.76
CA LYS A 414 -1.25 39.35 39.17
C LYS A 414 -1.15 38.15 40.12
N THR A 415 -1.75 37.03 39.75
CA THR A 415 -1.78 35.80 40.54
C THR A 415 -0.44 35.07 40.45
N ILE A 416 0.14 34.93 39.25
CA ILE A 416 1.42 34.23 39.04
C ILE A 416 2.58 34.88 39.82
N SER A 417 2.57 36.22 39.98
CA SER A 417 3.60 36.92 40.76
C SER A 417 3.62 36.54 42.24
N LYS A 418 2.49 36.08 42.78
CA LYS A 418 2.34 35.71 44.20
C LYS A 418 2.20 34.20 44.42
N GLY A 419 2.07 33.43 43.35
CA GLY A 419 1.84 31.99 43.38
C GLY A 419 3.08 31.18 43.76
N ASP A 420 2.82 29.95 44.18
CA ASP A 420 3.82 28.90 44.33
C ASP A 420 4.19 28.26 42.98
N ALA A 421 5.05 27.23 42.99
CA ALA A 421 5.49 26.57 41.77
C ALA A 421 4.33 25.91 40.97
N ALA A 422 3.30 25.39 41.66
CA ALA A 422 2.15 24.78 41.01
C ALA A 422 1.26 25.85 40.35
N ASP A 423 1.05 26.98 41.02
CA ASP A 423 0.35 28.13 40.46
C ASP A 423 1.09 28.67 39.20
N VAL A 424 2.43 28.76 39.26
CA VAL A 424 3.27 29.21 38.12
C VAL A 424 3.14 28.28 36.91
N ALA A 425 3.25 26.97 37.12
CA ALA A 425 3.11 25.99 36.05
C ALA A 425 1.69 26.03 35.44
N ALA A 426 0.66 26.06 36.29
CA ALA A 426 -0.73 26.07 35.84
C ALA A 426 -1.08 27.33 35.04
N ILE A 427 -0.67 28.51 35.52
CA ILE A 427 -0.92 29.78 34.84
C ILE A 427 -0.11 29.87 33.54
N SER A 428 1.14 29.40 33.51
CA SER A 428 1.95 29.43 32.28
C SER A 428 1.31 28.59 31.17
N GLY A 429 0.94 27.35 31.49
CA GLY A 429 0.21 26.50 30.54
C GLY A 429 -1.16 27.05 30.19
N ALA A 430 -1.80 27.83 31.06
CA ALA A 430 -3.03 28.53 30.74
C ALA A 430 -2.80 29.65 29.72
N ILE A 431 -1.80 30.52 29.93
CA ILE A 431 -1.46 31.63 29.04
C ILE A 431 -1.01 31.13 27.66
N ASP A 432 -0.24 30.04 27.57
CA ASP A 432 0.16 29.46 26.28
C ASP A 432 -1.04 29.06 25.41
N ARG A 433 -2.12 28.57 26.03
CA ARG A 433 -3.36 28.16 25.36
C ARG A 433 -4.34 29.31 25.12
N MET A 434 -4.07 30.51 25.67
CA MET A 434 -4.96 31.66 25.51
C MET A 434 -4.95 32.21 24.09
N LYS A 435 -6.13 32.65 23.66
CA LYS A 435 -6.34 33.40 22.42
C LYS A 435 -6.40 34.90 22.70
N GLY A 436 -5.65 35.69 21.92
CA GLY A 436 -5.58 37.14 22.06
C GLY A 436 -4.34 37.73 21.39
N ASN A 437 -4.49 38.92 20.80
CA ASN A 437 -3.42 39.61 20.08
C ASN A 437 -2.51 40.41 21.03
N GLY A 438 -3.00 40.83 22.20
CA GLY A 438 -2.24 41.60 23.17
C GLY A 438 -1.50 40.76 24.23
N ILE A 439 -1.52 39.42 24.10
CA ILE A 439 -0.98 38.52 25.13
C ILE A 439 0.53 38.70 25.29
N THR A 440 1.29 38.64 24.18
CA THR A 440 2.76 38.71 24.21
C THR A 440 3.25 40.04 24.80
N GLN A 441 2.64 41.16 24.41
CA GLN A 441 2.96 42.48 24.95
C GLN A 441 2.72 42.57 26.47
N LYS A 442 1.58 42.06 26.96
CA LYS A 442 1.24 42.08 28.40
C LYS A 442 2.16 41.15 29.21
N VAL A 443 2.50 39.98 28.65
CA VAL A 443 3.47 39.05 29.24
C VAL A 443 4.85 39.71 29.33
N ALA A 444 5.33 40.32 28.24
CA ALA A 444 6.62 41.02 28.20
C ALA A 444 6.69 42.15 29.24
N ALA A 445 5.63 42.96 29.36
CA ALA A 445 5.56 44.04 30.36
C ALA A 445 5.66 43.57 31.81
N ALA A 446 5.29 42.32 32.11
CA ALA A 446 5.36 41.76 33.47
C ALA A 446 6.77 41.25 33.86
N ILE A 447 7.60 40.86 32.88
CA ILE A 447 8.91 40.22 33.11
C ILE A 447 9.85 41.07 34.00
N PRO A 448 10.06 42.39 33.79
CA PRO A 448 11.05 43.14 34.56
C PRO A 448 10.75 43.23 36.06
N SER A 449 9.47 43.15 36.44
CA SER A 449 9.00 43.27 37.82
C SER A 449 8.81 41.93 38.56
N ALA A 450 8.98 40.82 37.85
CA ALA A 450 8.73 39.48 38.37
C ALA A 450 9.93 38.91 39.14
N LYS A 451 9.66 38.00 40.09
CA LYS A 451 10.69 37.17 40.75
C LYS A 451 11.32 36.17 39.75
N PRO A 452 12.55 35.68 39.96
CA PRO A 452 13.29 34.91 38.96
C PRO A 452 12.54 33.71 38.36
N GLU A 453 11.83 32.93 39.18
CA GLU A 453 11.10 31.74 38.72
C GLU A 453 9.94 32.11 37.78
N VAL A 454 9.31 33.26 38.03
CA VAL A 454 8.25 33.81 37.18
C VAL A 454 8.84 34.43 35.92
N GLN A 455 10.01 35.08 36.00
CA GLN A 455 10.70 35.59 34.81
C GLN A 455 10.98 34.48 33.81
N ILE A 456 11.53 33.34 34.26
CA ILE A 456 11.81 32.17 33.42
C ILE A 456 10.53 31.68 32.73
N ALA A 457 9.44 31.51 33.51
CA ALA A 457 8.16 31.06 32.98
C ALA A 457 7.60 32.00 31.90
N LEU A 458 7.64 33.32 32.14
CA LEU A 458 7.15 34.32 31.18
C LEU A 458 8.05 34.42 29.94
N ILE A 459 9.38 34.28 30.06
CA ILE A 459 10.31 34.21 28.92
C ILE A 459 9.98 32.99 28.04
N ASN A 460 9.73 31.83 28.65
CA ASN A 460 9.38 30.61 27.92
C ASN A 460 8.04 30.77 27.17
N ILE A 461 7.08 31.51 27.72
CA ILE A 461 5.82 31.86 27.03
C ILE A 461 6.08 32.77 25.81
N LEU A 462 7.01 33.72 25.91
CA LEU A 462 7.37 34.54 24.74
C LEU A 462 8.04 33.69 23.64
N ALA A 463 8.88 32.73 24.02
CA ALA A 463 9.52 31.81 23.10
C ALA A 463 8.51 30.84 22.43
N SER A 464 7.65 30.19 23.21
CA SER A 464 6.62 29.25 22.71
C SER A 464 5.65 29.91 21.73
N ARG A 465 5.40 31.22 21.92
CA ARG A 465 4.50 32.03 21.09
C ARG A 465 5.20 32.79 19.96
N ALA A 466 6.50 32.59 19.75
CA ALA A 466 7.31 33.31 18.76
C ALA A 466 7.08 34.83 18.81
N ALA A 467 7.24 35.42 19.99
CA ALA A 467 6.91 36.82 20.27
C ALA A 467 7.97 37.80 19.70
N ASN A 468 8.08 37.86 18.37
CA ASN A 468 9.13 38.60 17.67
C ASN A 468 9.19 40.10 18.00
N THR A 469 8.03 40.72 18.26
CA THR A 469 7.94 42.14 18.64
C THR A 469 8.52 42.42 20.04
N GLU A 470 8.69 41.39 20.87
CA GLU A 470 9.10 41.50 22.26
C GLU A 470 10.56 41.11 22.50
N LEU A 471 11.37 40.98 21.42
CA LEU A 471 12.80 40.64 21.54
C LEU A 471 13.53 41.57 22.49
N SER A 472 13.24 42.88 22.50
CA SER A 472 13.92 43.85 23.37
C SER A 472 13.83 43.46 24.85
N THR A 473 12.70 42.91 25.28
CA THR A 473 12.47 42.43 26.64
C THR A 473 13.30 41.18 26.93
N VAL A 474 13.30 40.19 26.02
CA VAL A 474 14.11 38.97 26.16
C VAL A 474 15.61 39.30 26.15
N TYR A 475 16.04 40.18 25.25
CA TYR A 475 17.44 40.61 25.11
C TYR A 475 17.96 41.31 26.37
N ALA A 476 17.13 42.11 27.05
CA ALA A 476 17.50 42.72 28.32
C ALA A 476 17.80 41.68 29.42
N GLN A 477 17.18 40.49 29.36
CA GLN A 477 17.40 39.41 30.33
C GLN A 477 18.71 38.65 30.12
N LEU A 478 19.40 38.83 28.98
CA LEU A 478 20.73 38.24 28.74
C LEU A 478 21.79 38.76 29.74
N LYS A 479 21.55 39.91 30.37
CA LYS A 479 22.42 40.50 31.41
C LYS A 479 21.85 40.35 32.83
N ASN A 480 20.83 39.49 33.02
CA ASN A 480 20.24 39.27 34.33
C ASN A 480 21.28 38.65 35.29
N LYS A 481 21.26 39.11 36.56
CA LYS A 481 22.18 38.62 37.59
C LYS A 481 21.84 37.19 38.05
N ASN A 482 20.60 36.76 37.86
CA ASN A 482 20.21 35.37 38.09
C ASN A 482 20.60 34.51 36.87
N PRO A 483 21.44 33.47 37.05
CA PRO A 483 21.97 32.67 35.95
C PRO A 483 20.89 31.84 35.23
N GLU A 484 19.85 31.40 35.94
CA GLU A 484 18.77 30.60 35.36
C GLU A 484 17.88 31.46 34.44
N VAL A 485 17.60 32.72 34.85
CA VAL A 485 16.89 33.69 34.01
C VAL A 485 17.70 34.05 32.77
N GLN A 486 19.02 34.27 32.94
CA GLN A 486 19.93 34.52 31.83
C GLN A 486 19.95 33.34 30.85
N GLN A 487 20.03 32.09 31.34
CA GLN A 487 20.03 30.91 30.50
C GLN A 487 18.70 30.76 29.73
N ALA A 488 17.56 30.99 30.39
CA ALA A 488 16.25 30.98 29.73
C ALA A 488 16.17 32.03 28.61
N ALA A 489 16.75 33.22 28.82
CA ALA A 489 16.81 34.27 27.81
C ALA A 489 17.64 33.85 26.59
N TYR A 490 18.82 33.25 26.78
CA TYR A 490 19.63 32.72 25.68
C TYR A 490 18.91 31.62 24.90
N ALA A 491 18.22 30.71 25.59
CA ALA A 491 17.44 29.64 24.95
C ALA A 491 16.23 30.20 24.16
N ALA A 492 15.61 31.27 24.63
CA ALA A 492 14.48 31.91 23.97
C ALA A 492 14.87 32.62 22.66
N LEU A 493 16.12 33.07 22.51
CA LEU A 493 16.56 33.90 21.37
C LEU A 493 16.18 33.29 20.01
N SER A 494 16.46 32.00 19.77
CA SER A 494 16.17 31.35 18.48
C SER A 494 14.69 31.27 18.13
N HIS A 495 13.79 31.58 19.06
CA HIS A 495 12.35 31.56 18.87
C HIS A 495 11.73 32.95 18.72
N VAL A 496 12.44 34.01 19.09
CA VAL A 496 11.90 35.39 19.12
C VAL A 496 12.66 36.36 18.22
N VAL A 497 13.72 35.92 17.54
CA VAL A 497 14.50 36.76 16.62
C VAL A 497 13.96 36.71 15.20
N ILE A 498 14.16 37.79 14.46
CA ILE A 498 13.91 37.86 13.01
C ILE A 498 15.14 38.37 12.26
N LYS A 499 15.07 38.36 10.93
CA LYS A 499 16.14 38.84 10.03
C LYS A 499 16.67 40.23 10.42
N ASP A 500 15.79 41.14 10.82
CA ASP A 500 16.16 42.53 11.15
C ASP A 500 17.04 42.62 12.41
N ASP A 501 17.11 41.55 13.21
CA ASP A 501 17.91 41.50 14.44
C ASP A 501 19.35 40.99 14.20
N LEU A 502 19.70 40.58 12.99
CA LEU A 502 21.02 40.04 12.66
C LEU A 502 22.19 40.92 13.09
N PRO A 503 22.19 42.25 12.87
CA PRO A 503 23.27 43.11 13.35
C PRO A 503 23.50 43.00 14.86
N LYS A 504 22.41 42.91 15.64
CA LYS A 504 22.49 42.76 17.11
C LYS A 504 23.03 41.38 17.49
N LEU A 505 22.59 40.32 16.81
CA LEU A 505 23.04 38.96 17.08
C LEU A 505 24.53 38.77 16.75
N PHE A 506 25.04 39.43 15.70
CA PHE A 506 26.46 39.41 15.39
C PHE A 506 27.31 40.12 16.44
N THR A 507 26.85 41.29 16.93
CA THR A 507 27.49 41.94 18.08
C THR A 507 27.48 41.01 19.31
N LEU A 508 26.34 40.39 19.61
CA LEU A 508 26.21 39.47 20.74
C LEU A 508 27.13 38.25 20.62
N LEU A 509 27.34 37.70 19.41
CA LEU A 509 28.24 36.57 19.18
C LEU A 509 29.69 36.92 19.52
N ASN A 510 30.11 38.14 19.20
CA ASN A 510 31.45 38.63 19.52
C ASN A 510 31.64 38.83 21.03
N GLU A 511 30.59 39.20 21.77
CA GLU A 511 30.60 39.42 23.21
C GLU A 511 30.41 38.13 24.04
N SER A 512 29.84 37.08 23.44
CA SER A 512 29.52 35.82 24.13
C SER A 512 30.74 34.95 24.40
N SER A 513 30.63 33.97 25.30
CA SER A 513 31.66 32.94 25.51
C SER A 513 31.07 31.58 25.90
N GLY A 514 31.75 30.50 25.53
CA GLY A 514 31.36 29.14 25.92
C GLY A 514 29.95 28.75 25.43
N ALA A 515 29.09 28.27 26.33
CA ALA A 515 27.74 27.81 25.99
C ALA A 515 26.84 28.90 25.37
N GLN A 516 27.13 30.18 25.64
CA GLN A 516 26.38 31.30 25.06
C GLN A 516 26.60 31.43 23.55
N GLU A 517 27.81 31.13 23.06
CA GLU A 517 28.14 31.22 21.63
C GLU A 517 27.26 30.27 20.81
N LEU A 518 27.00 29.06 21.34
CA LEU A 518 26.14 28.07 20.70
C LEU A 518 24.68 28.55 20.59
N ALA A 519 24.16 29.15 21.67
CA ALA A 519 22.80 29.70 21.68
C ALA A 519 22.66 30.87 20.68
N VAL A 520 23.67 31.74 20.61
CA VAL A 520 23.67 32.87 19.67
C VAL A 520 23.83 32.40 18.23
N GLN A 521 24.68 31.40 17.95
CA GLN A 521 24.75 30.79 16.61
C GLN A 521 23.39 30.21 16.18
N ALA A 522 22.70 29.51 17.08
CA ALA A 522 21.36 28.98 16.80
C ALA A 522 20.35 30.11 16.53
N ALA A 523 20.43 31.21 17.28
CA ALA A 523 19.59 32.39 17.05
C ALA A 523 19.90 33.05 15.70
N ILE A 524 21.18 33.19 15.32
CA ILE A 524 21.56 33.71 14.02
C ILE A 524 20.98 32.81 12.92
N ILE A 525 21.20 31.49 13.00
CA ILE A 525 20.65 30.51 12.04
C ILE A 525 19.13 30.63 11.92
N ALA A 526 18.41 30.74 13.04
CA ALA A 526 16.96 30.93 13.04
C ALA A 526 16.53 32.24 12.38
N ALA A 527 17.26 33.33 12.62
CA ALA A 527 16.99 34.64 12.01
C ALA A 527 17.26 34.67 10.50
N VAL A 528 18.27 33.94 10.02
CA VAL A 528 18.56 33.86 8.57
C VAL A 528 17.75 32.80 7.83
N ASN A 529 17.28 31.72 8.45
CA ASN A 529 16.52 30.65 7.79
C ASN A 529 15.06 31.02 7.41
N GLY A 530 14.69 32.31 7.49
CA GLY A 530 13.41 32.83 7.00
C GLY A 530 13.37 33.03 5.47
N PRO A 531 12.18 33.37 4.90
CA PRO A 531 12.03 33.63 3.47
C PRO A 531 12.95 34.77 3.00
N GLY A 532 13.84 34.49 2.05
CA GLY A 532 14.80 35.45 1.50
C GLY A 532 15.73 34.83 0.45
N ASP A 533 16.56 35.66 -0.19
CA ASP A 533 17.63 35.21 -1.07
C ASP A 533 18.79 34.64 -0.26
N GLN A 534 19.01 33.33 -0.34
CA GLN A 534 20.05 32.60 0.39
C GLN A 534 21.46 33.15 0.08
N SER A 535 21.73 33.58 -1.16
CA SER A 535 23.03 34.12 -1.54
C SER A 535 23.31 35.45 -0.84
N GLN A 536 22.31 36.33 -0.74
CA GLN A 536 22.42 37.60 0.00
C GLN A 536 22.60 37.39 1.51
N GLN A 537 21.91 36.38 2.07
CA GLN A 537 22.06 36.02 3.49
C GLN A 537 23.48 35.52 3.77
N VAL A 538 24.03 34.68 2.87
CA VAL A 538 25.41 34.21 2.95
C VAL A 538 26.40 35.36 2.82
N ASP A 539 26.16 36.33 1.93
CA ASP A 539 27.00 37.53 1.81
C ASP A 539 27.06 38.34 3.11
N ALA A 540 25.92 38.54 3.78
CA ALA A 540 25.89 39.27 5.05
C ALA A 540 26.70 38.54 6.13
N VAL A 541 26.59 37.21 6.20
CA VAL A 541 27.37 36.38 7.14
C VAL A 541 28.86 36.44 6.84
N LEU A 542 29.26 36.35 5.56
CA LEU A 542 30.67 36.44 5.13
C LEU A 542 31.27 37.82 5.37
N GLN A 543 30.52 38.89 5.10
CA GLN A 543 30.95 40.27 5.38
C GLN A 543 31.17 40.47 6.88
N GLN A 544 30.25 39.96 7.71
CA GLN A 544 30.41 40.04 9.15
C GLN A 544 31.61 39.23 9.64
N MET A 545 31.78 38.00 9.13
CA MET A 545 32.92 37.14 9.45
C MET A 545 34.26 37.82 9.13
N ALA A 546 34.36 38.55 8.02
CA ALA A 546 35.58 39.29 7.64
C ALA A 546 35.98 40.35 8.67
N THR A 547 35.01 40.94 9.37
CA THR A 547 35.22 41.97 10.40
C THR A 547 35.33 41.43 11.83
N ALA A 548 35.05 40.14 12.04
CA ALA A 548 35.06 39.52 13.35
C ALA A 548 36.50 39.33 13.90
N PRO A 549 36.71 39.37 15.23
CA PRO A 549 37.99 39.00 15.84
C PRO A 549 38.48 37.62 15.40
N GLU A 550 39.79 37.41 15.31
CA GLU A 550 40.37 36.20 14.72
C GLU A 550 39.91 34.90 15.41
N ASN A 551 39.79 34.92 16.75
CA ASN A 551 39.28 33.80 17.53
C ASN A 551 37.76 33.55 17.36
N LYS A 552 37.02 34.52 16.82
CA LYS A 552 35.56 34.45 16.61
C LYS A 552 35.19 34.06 15.19
N LYS A 553 36.08 34.24 14.20
CA LYS A 553 35.84 33.85 12.80
C LYS A 553 35.41 32.40 12.64
N LEU A 554 35.97 31.50 13.45
CA LEU A 554 35.64 30.07 13.42
C LEU A 554 34.17 29.76 13.74
N LEU A 555 33.50 30.62 14.53
CA LEU A 555 32.09 30.45 14.89
C LEU A 555 31.15 30.63 13.69
N PHE A 556 31.59 31.31 12.63
CA PHE A 556 30.76 31.56 11.46
C PHE A 556 30.62 30.33 10.56
N TYR A 557 31.54 29.37 10.58
CA TYR A 557 31.43 28.16 9.75
C TYR A 557 30.19 27.34 10.07
N LYS A 558 29.82 27.22 11.35
CA LYS A 558 28.58 26.54 11.75
C LYS A 558 27.32 27.28 11.28
N VAL A 559 27.37 28.62 11.26
CA VAL A 559 26.28 29.45 10.71
C VAL A 559 26.14 29.21 9.21
N LEU A 560 27.26 29.20 8.47
CA LEU A 560 27.30 28.88 7.04
C LEU A 560 26.79 27.46 6.74
N ALA A 561 27.12 26.49 7.59
CA ALA A 561 26.61 25.12 7.49
C ALA A 561 25.10 25.02 7.72
N GLY A 562 24.56 25.80 8.65
CA GLY A 562 23.12 25.87 8.91
C GLY A 562 22.33 26.60 7.83
N LEU A 563 22.97 27.55 7.13
CA LEU A 563 22.43 28.22 5.94
C LEU A 563 22.43 27.32 4.71
N GLY A 564 23.49 26.52 4.52
CA GLY A 564 23.69 25.69 3.34
C GLY A 564 23.98 26.50 2.06
N GLY A 565 23.77 25.86 0.92
CA GLY A 565 23.97 26.45 -0.41
C GLY A 565 25.42 26.40 -0.91
N GLU A 566 25.59 26.47 -2.24
CA GLU A 566 26.89 26.32 -2.91
C GLU A 566 27.92 27.37 -2.47
N LYS A 567 27.47 28.61 -2.21
CA LYS A 567 28.35 29.71 -1.81
C LYS A 567 28.94 29.52 -0.41
N SER A 568 28.11 29.10 0.56
CA SER A 568 28.56 28.70 1.89
C SER A 568 29.51 27.51 1.81
N LEU A 569 29.14 26.49 1.03
CA LEU A 569 29.93 25.27 0.87
C LEU A 569 31.30 25.60 0.28
N LYS A 570 31.36 26.47 -0.74
CA LYS A 570 32.62 26.97 -1.29
C LYS A 570 33.47 27.68 -0.24
N ALA A 571 32.91 28.62 0.51
CA ALA A 571 33.65 29.35 1.53
C ALA A 571 34.24 28.43 2.62
N VAL A 572 33.48 27.43 3.08
CA VAL A 572 33.93 26.47 4.08
C VAL A 572 34.99 25.51 3.51
N ASN A 573 34.85 25.07 2.25
CA ASN A 573 35.86 24.26 1.57
C ASN A 573 37.18 25.04 1.35
N ASP A 574 37.11 26.27 0.87
CA ASP A 574 38.30 27.12 0.66
C ASP A 574 39.04 27.34 2.00
N ALA A 575 38.30 27.54 3.09
CA ALA A 575 38.86 27.66 4.44
C ALA A 575 39.53 26.35 4.91
N TYR A 576 38.96 25.19 4.60
CA TYR A 576 39.60 23.90 4.90
C TYR A 576 40.89 23.70 4.08
N ASP A 577 40.85 23.98 2.78
CA ASP A 577 41.97 23.73 1.87
C ASP A 577 43.17 24.69 2.13
N SER A 578 42.93 25.91 2.62
CA SER A 578 43.97 26.95 2.85
C SER A 578 44.29 27.26 4.32
N GLY A 579 43.48 26.79 5.26
CA GLY A 579 43.58 27.12 6.67
C GLY A 579 44.63 26.34 7.45
N ASN A 580 44.98 26.84 8.64
CA ASN A 580 45.75 26.07 9.63
C ASN A 580 44.88 24.99 10.29
N GLU A 581 45.47 24.14 11.13
CA GLU A 581 44.77 22.98 11.74
C GLU A 581 43.50 23.36 12.51
N GLN A 582 43.48 24.52 13.19
CA GLN A 582 42.30 25.00 13.93
C GLN A 582 41.16 25.41 12.98
N VAL A 583 41.50 26.08 11.87
CA VAL A 583 40.55 26.43 10.82
C VAL A 583 40.02 25.17 10.13
N GLN A 584 40.91 24.23 9.78
CA GLN A 584 40.55 22.95 9.17
C GLN A 584 39.57 22.17 10.04
N LYS A 585 39.84 22.08 11.35
CA LYS A 585 38.95 21.42 12.30
C LYS A 585 37.57 22.07 12.32
N ALA A 586 37.50 23.40 12.42
CA ALA A 586 36.22 24.12 12.49
C ALA A 586 35.42 24.01 11.17
N SER A 587 36.09 24.08 10.01
CA SER A 587 35.47 23.86 8.71
C SER A 587 34.97 22.44 8.55
N LEU A 588 35.71 21.43 9.02
CA LEU A 588 35.30 20.03 8.99
C LEU A 588 34.11 19.75 9.93
N ASP A 589 34.13 20.32 11.13
CA ASP A 589 33.01 20.24 12.08
C ASP A 589 31.74 20.86 11.43
N ALA A 590 31.88 21.97 10.69
CA ALA A 590 30.80 22.57 9.91
C ALA A 590 30.32 21.68 8.75
N LEU A 591 31.23 21.14 7.92
CA LEU A 591 30.89 20.23 6.83
C LEU A 591 30.17 18.96 7.34
N SER A 592 30.59 18.41 8.48
CA SER A 592 29.97 17.22 9.07
C SER A 592 28.56 17.47 9.62
N SER A 593 28.25 18.73 9.96
CA SER A 593 26.96 19.18 10.50
C SER A 593 26.14 20.00 9.50
N TRP A 594 26.46 19.90 8.21
CA TRP A 594 25.77 20.61 7.13
C TRP A 594 24.25 20.36 7.13
N VAL A 595 23.48 21.39 6.74
CA VAL A 595 22.01 21.35 6.78
C VAL A 595 21.39 20.29 5.85
N ASP A 596 22.10 19.88 4.80
CA ASP A 596 21.66 18.89 3.82
C ASP A 596 22.81 17.99 3.33
N GLY A 597 22.52 17.08 2.40
CA GLY A 597 23.49 16.14 1.84
C GLY A 597 24.55 16.74 0.91
N SER A 598 24.52 18.05 0.61
CA SER A 598 25.42 18.66 -0.38
C SER A 598 26.90 18.67 0.03
N ALA A 599 27.21 18.55 1.32
CA ALA A 599 28.58 18.44 1.82
C ALA A 599 29.21 17.04 1.63
N ALA A 600 28.43 16.02 1.25
CA ALA A 600 28.91 14.65 1.13
C ALA A 600 30.14 14.50 0.19
N PRO A 601 30.18 15.12 -1.01
CA PRO A 601 31.36 15.08 -1.89
C PRO A 601 32.62 15.69 -1.24
N SER A 602 32.47 16.77 -0.46
CA SER A 602 33.58 17.37 0.28
C SER A 602 34.10 16.45 1.37
N LEU A 603 33.19 15.85 2.14
CA LEU A 603 33.54 14.96 3.25
C LEU A 603 34.29 13.71 2.76
N ILE A 604 33.84 13.07 1.67
CA ILE A 604 34.55 11.92 1.11
C ILE A 604 35.88 12.31 0.47
N LYS A 605 35.98 13.49 -0.18
CA LYS A 605 37.26 14.03 -0.68
C LYS A 605 38.25 14.18 0.48
N ILE A 606 37.82 14.75 1.60
CA ILE A 606 38.64 14.91 2.80
C ILE A 606 39.06 13.56 3.36
N ALA A 607 38.12 12.61 3.48
CA ALA A 607 38.42 11.27 3.98
C ALA A 607 39.45 10.52 3.11
N ARG A 608 39.44 10.74 1.79
CA ARG A 608 40.42 10.15 0.85
C ARG A 608 41.82 10.75 0.95
N THR A 609 41.96 12.01 1.38
CA THR A 609 43.24 12.75 1.30
C THR A 609 43.88 13.04 2.65
N THR A 610 43.10 13.11 3.73
CA THR A 610 43.60 13.47 5.05
C THR A 610 44.52 12.38 5.63
N LYS A 611 45.59 12.82 6.28
CA LYS A 611 46.49 11.96 7.06
C LYS A 611 46.23 12.05 8.56
N ASN A 612 45.35 12.96 9.00
CA ASN A 612 45.00 13.14 10.40
C ASN A 612 43.87 12.17 10.78
N PRO A 613 44.10 11.20 11.71
CA PRO A 613 43.08 10.23 12.08
C PRO A 613 41.81 10.83 12.69
N ALA A 614 41.93 11.95 13.42
CA ALA A 614 40.77 12.65 13.97
C ALA A 614 39.92 13.27 12.86
N PHE A 615 40.56 13.85 11.84
CA PHE A 615 39.84 14.40 10.69
C PHE A 615 39.19 13.31 9.85
N LEU A 616 39.87 12.17 9.67
CA LEU A 616 39.27 11.01 9.00
C LEU A 616 38.00 10.55 9.73
N ASN A 617 38.04 10.45 11.06
CA ASN A 617 36.89 10.07 11.88
C ASN A 617 35.72 11.05 11.72
N THR A 618 35.96 12.36 11.84
CA THR A 618 34.91 13.38 11.68
C THR A 618 34.35 13.39 10.25
N ALA A 619 35.22 13.24 9.24
CA ALA A 619 34.80 13.20 7.83
C ALA A 619 33.91 11.99 7.55
N ILE A 620 34.28 10.79 8.00
CA ILE A 620 33.47 9.57 7.84
C ILE A 620 32.14 9.71 8.59
N ALA A 621 32.14 10.16 9.85
CA ALA A 621 30.91 10.31 10.63
C ALA A 621 29.94 11.32 9.98
N GLY A 622 30.45 12.47 9.54
CA GLY A 622 29.67 13.45 8.79
C GLY A 622 29.13 12.89 7.48
N TYR A 623 29.94 12.15 6.73
CA TYR A 623 29.54 11.57 5.45
C TYR A 623 28.43 10.52 5.63
N LEU A 624 28.54 9.66 6.64
CA LEU A 624 27.50 8.68 6.99
C LEU A 624 26.20 9.36 7.42
N ARG A 625 26.27 10.45 8.18
CA ARG A 625 25.09 11.26 8.54
C ARG A 625 24.42 11.82 7.29
N SER A 626 25.19 12.41 6.37
CA SER A 626 24.66 12.93 5.10
C SER A 626 23.96 11.86 4.27
N ILE A 627 24.49 10.64 4.21
CA ILE A 627 23.83 9.51 3.52
C ILE A 627 22.53 9.09 4.23
N ALA A 628 22.54 9.05 5.56
CA ALA A 628 21.38 8.64 6.33
C ALA A 628 20.21 9.62 6.17
N GLU A 629 20.50 10.91 6.14
CA GLU A 629 19.53 11.99 5.97
C GLU A 629 19.12 12.21 4.50
N SER A 630 19.85 11.65 3.52
CA SER A 630 19.53 11.83 2.11
C SER A 630 18.29 11.05 1.67
N SER A 631 17.62 11.56 0.63
CA SER A 631 16.53 10.89 -0.08
C SER A 631 17.02 9.94 -1.19
N ASP A 632 18.31 9.60 -1.20
CA ASP A 632 18.89 8.77 -2.26
C ASP A 632 18.27 7.36 -2.27
N PRO A 633 18.12 6.74 -3.46
CA PRO A 633 17.70 5.34 -3.55
C PRO A 633 18.65 4.38 -2.83
N ALA A 634 18.13 3.22 -2.46
CA ALA A 634 18.85 2.16 -1.75
C ALA A 634 20.20 1.80 -2.41
N GLU A 635 20.20 1.65 -3.73
CA GLU A 635 21.38 1.37 -4.55
C GLU A 635 22.43 2.49 -4.47
N GLN A 636 22.00 3.75 -4.58
CA GLN A 636 22.92 4.89 -4.48
C GLN A 636 23.50 5.02 -3.07
N LYS A 637 22.68 4.81 -2.03
CA LYS A 637 23.18 4.79 -0.65
C LYS A 637 24.26 3.73 -0.46
N LEU A 638 24.06 2.52 -1.01
CA LEU A 638 25.08 1.48 -0.95
C LEU A 638 26.39 1.90 -1.63
N LEU A 639 26.33 2.53 -2.81
CA LEU A 639 27.52 2.99 -3.53
C LEU A 639 28.30 4.02 -2.69
N LEU A 640 27.60 4.98 -2.07
CA LEU A 640 28.21 5.96 -1.15
C LEU A 640 28.81 5.28 0.10
N LEU A 641 28.12 4.31 0.70
CA LEU A 641 28.66 3.56 1.84
C LEU A 641 29.90 2.76 1.47
N ARG A 642 29.97 2.20 0.26
CA ARG A 642 31.17 1.52 -0.26
C ARG A 642 32.34 2.48 -0.46
N ASN A 643 32.08 3.74 -0.82
CA ASN A 643 33.12 4.77 -0.85
C ASN A 643 33.71 5.03 0.55
N ALA A 644 32.85 5.09 1.58
CA ALA A 644 33.31 5.20 2.97
C ALA A 644 34.12 3.96 3.39
N MET A 645 33.68 2.76 3.01
CA MET A 645 34.38 1.51 3.32
C MET A 645 35.79 1.46 2.71
N ALA A 646 35.96 1.98 1.50
CA ALA A 646 37.25 2.00 0.82
C ALA A 646 38.31 2.89 1.51
N VAL A 647 37.89 3.88 2.30
CA VAL A 647 38.79 4.79 3.03
C VAL A 647 38.91 4.48 4.52
N ALA A 648 38.05 3.61 5.05
CA ALA A 648 38.04 3.23 6.46
C ALA A 648 39.30 2.43 6.85
N GLN A 649 40.00 2.90 7.88
CA GLN A 649 41.26 2.34 8.36
C GLN A 649 41.08 1.48 9.61
N THR A 650 40.07 1.73 10.45
CA THR A 650 39.87 1.01 11.72
C THR A 650 38.61 0.13 11.72
N PRO A 651 38.56 -0.92 12.55
CA PRO A 651 37.35 -1.74 12.70
C PRO A 651 36.13 -0.93 13.16
N GLU A 652 36.30 0.08 14.00
CA GLU A 652 35.21 0.93 14.48
C GLU A 652 34.54 1.68 13.32
N GLN A 653 35.34 2.28 12.43
CA GLN A 653 34.86 2.95 11.23
C GLN A 653 34.11 1.96 10.32
N LYS A 654 34.69 0.79 10.07
CA LYS A 654 34.08 -0.25 9.23
C LYS A 654 32.76 -0.77 9.82
N ASN A 655 32.69 -0.96 11.14
CA ASN A 655 31.46 -1.34 11.85
C ASN A 655 30.36 -0.28 11.74
N GLN A 656 30.70 1.01 11.83
CA GLN A 656 29.74 2.10 11.59
C GLN A 656 29.16 2.06 10.18
N ILE A 657 30.00 1.79 9.17
CA ILE A 657 29.60 1.69 7.76
C ILE A 657 28.71 0.46 7.52
N LEU A 658 29.06 -0.69 8.10
CA LEU A 658 28.25 -1.92 8.01
C LEU A 658 26.88 -1.72 8.67
N LYS A 659 26.82 -1.07 9.83
CA LYS A 659 25.54 -0.71 10.45
C LYS A 659 24.72 0.23 9.56
N ALA A 660 25.36 1.23 8.94
CA ALA A 660 24.67 2.13 8.01
C ALA A 660 24.16 1.42 6.74
N THR A 661 24.77 0.30 6.35
CA THR A 661 24.36 -0.53 5.18
C THR A 661 22.95 -1.07 5.33
N GLU A 662 22.43 -1.23 6.55
CA GLU A 662 21.04 -1.62 6.81
C GLU A 662 20.00 -0.69 6.12
N GLN A 663 20.37 0.58 5.91
CA GLN A 663 19.51 1.55 5.26
C GLN A 663 19.45 1.38 3.73
N ALA A 664 20.43 0.68 3.15
CA ALA A 664 20.56 0.52 1.71
C ALA A 664 19.69 -0.61 1.12
N LYS A 665 18.90 -1.33 1.93
CA LYS A 665 17.77 -2.23 1.59
C LYS A 665 17.69 -2.82 0.17
N CYS A 666 18.79 -3.34 -0.37
CA CYS A 666 18.86 -3.92 -1.71
C CYS A 666 19.70 -5.20 -1.71
N PHE A 667 19.58 -6.00 -2.77
CA PHE A 667 20.32 -7.26 -2.91
C PHE A 667 21.84 -7.05 -2.80
N ASN A 668 22.39 -6.03 -3.48
CA ASN A 668 23.82 -5.74 -3.44
C ASN A 668 24.31 -5.37 -2.02
N ALA A 669 23.42 -4.86 -1.15
CA ALA A 669 23.75 -4.53 0.23
C ALA A 669 23.87 -5.79 1.10
N ILE A 670 23.00 -6.78 0.88
CA ILE A 670 23.11 -8.12 1.53
C ILE A 670 24.44 -8.76 1.15
N VAL A 671 24.75 -8.79 -0.15
CA VAL A 671 26.00 -9.37 -0.65
C VAL A 671 27.22 -8.61 -0.15
N PHE A 672 27.16 -7.28 -0.12
CA PHE A 672 28.24 -6.44 0.42
C PHE A 672 28.53 -6.75 1.89
N ALA A 673 27.51 -6.73 2.75
CA ALA A 673 27.67 -7.05 4.17
C ALA A 673 28.15 -8.49 4.36
N GLY A 674 27.64 -9.42 3.54
CA GLY A 674 28.02 -10.83 3.54
C GLY A 674 29.52 -11.09 3.39
N LYS A 675 30.25 -10.22 2.65
CA LYS A 675 31.71 -10.32 2.47
C LYS A 675 32.51 -10.21 3.77
N TYR A 676 31.90 -9.70 4.85
CA TYR A 676 32.55 -9.46 6.14
C TYR A 676 32.11 -10.44 7.25
N LEU A 677 31.34 -11.49 6.93
CA LEU A 677 30.90 -12.48 7.92
C LEU A 677 32.04 -13.34 8.49
N ASP A 678 33.19 -13.41 7.81
CA ASP A 678 34.38 -14.13 8.30
C ASP A 678 35.38 -13.24 9.06
N ASP A 679 35.18 -11.92 9.04
CA ASP A 679 36.09 -10.99 9.72
C ASP A 679 35.66 -10.86 11.20
N ALA A 680 36.43 -11.44 12.12
CA ALA A 680 36.09 -11.47 13.54
C ALA A 680 35.79 -10.09 14.15
N ALA A 681 36.43 -9.01 13.67
CA ALA A 681 36.22 -7.66 14.20
C ALA A 681 34.94 -7.00 13.65
N LEU A 682 34.43 -7.48 12.51
CA LEU A 682 33.29 -6.91 11.77
C LEU A 682 32.07 -7.83 11.73
N GLN A 683 32.24 -9.09 12.11
CA GLN A 683 31.31 -10.19 11.91
C GLN A 683 29.91 -9.89 12.44
N GLN A 684 29.79 -9.30 13.64
CA GLN A 684 28.48 -9.02 14.23
C GLN A 684 27.75 -7.86 13.52
N ALA A 685 28.45 -6.81 13.09
CA ALA A 685 27.83 -5.74 12.31
C ALA A 685 27.39 -6.24 10.94
N ALA A 686 28.21 -7.08 10.30
CA ALA A 686 27.88 -7.75 9.04
C ALA A 686 26.67 -8.68 9.18
N ALA A 687 26.63 -9.50 10.23
CA ALA A 687 25.54 -10.42 10.53
C ALA A 687 24.20 -9.68 10.73
N ASN A 688 24.20 -8.60 11.51
CA ASN A 688 23.02 -7.76 11.71
C ASN A 688 22.56 -7.12 10.40
N ALA A 689 23.49 -6.60 9.59
CA ALA A 689 23.16 -6.01 8.30
C ALA A 689 22.53 -7.02 7.33
N VAL A 690 23.14 -8.20 7.16
CA VAL A 690 22.59 -9.28 6.31
C VAL A 690 21.18 -9.67 6.77
N MET A 691 20.98 -9.90 8.07
CA MET A 691 19.68 -10.27 8.63
C MET A 691 18.63 -9.17 8.43
N ASN A 692 18.91 -7.94 8.87
CA ASN A 692 17.94 -6.84 8.87
C ASN A 692 17.53 -6.47 7.44
N ILE A 693 18.47 -6.46 6.49
CA ILE A 693 18.15 -6.18 5.10
C ILE A 693 17.30 -7.30 4.52
N THR A 694 17.69 -8.56 4.74
CA THR A 694 17.01 -9.71 4.13
C THR A 694 15.59 -9.87 4.67
N LEU A 695 15.40 -9.79 5.99
CA LEU A 695 14.09 -9.97 6.62
C LEU A 695 13.13 -8.81 6.37
N ALA A 696 13.62 -7.64 5.94
CA ALA A 696 12.80 -6.50 5.57
C ALA A 696 12.29 -6.54 4.12
N GLY A 697 12.74 -7.50 3.30
CA GLY A 697 12.35 -7.60 1.89
C GLY A 697 12.14 -9.05 1.43
N GLU A 698 11.85 -9.21 0.14
CA GLU A 698 11.63 -10.51 -0.49
C GLU A 698 12.82 -10.87 -1.39
N TYR A 699 13.81 -11.54 -0.81
CA TYR A 699 15.02 -11.99 -1.46
C TYR A 699 15.06 -13.52 -1.44
N ASN A 700 15.33 -14.12 -2.60
CA ASN A 700 15.41 -15.56 -2.77
C ASN A 700 16.75 -15.95 -3.40
N GLY A 701 17.04 -17.25 -3.35
CA GLY A 701 18.15 -17.86 -4.08
C GLY A 701 19.27 -18.34 -3.18
N ASP A 702 20.13 -19.18 -3.76
CA ASP A 702 21.17 -19.89 -3.01
C ASP A 702 22.19 -18.94 -2.38
N LEU A 703 22.46 -17.79 -3.01
CA LEU A 703 23.34 -16.75 -2.42
C LEU A 703 22.76 -16.18 -1.13
N VAL A 704 21.49 -15.77 -1.13
CA VAL A 704 20.82 -15.20 0.05
C VAL A 704 20.70 -16.26 1.14
N LYS A 705 20.29 -17.47 0.77
CA LYS A 705 20.20 -18.62 1.67
C LYS A 705 21.55 -18.95 2.32
N GLY A 706 22.63 -18.97 1.53
CA GLY A 706 23.98 -19.21 2.02
C GLY A 706 24.43 -18.14 3.01
N LEU A 707 24.18 -16.86 2.71
CA LEU A 707 24.49 -15.75 3.60
C LEU A 707 23.70 -15.83 4.91
N LEU A 708 22.38 -16.10 4.86
CA LEU A 708 21.55 -16.26 6.06
C LEU A 708 21.99 -17.45 6.91
N ASN A 709 22.31 -18.60 6.31
CA ASN A 709 22.83 -19.75 7.05
C ASN A 709 24.11 -19.39 7.81
N LYS A 710 25.04 -18.69 7.16
CA LYS A 710 26.25 -18.20 7.79
C LYS A 710 25.97 -17.18 8.88
N THR A 711 25.02 -16.26 8.65
CA THR A 711 24.55 -15.32 9.67
C THR A 711 23.97 -16.05 10.89
N ILE A 712 23.18 -17.11 10.71
CA ILE A 712 22.64 -17.95 11.79
C ILE A 712 23.76 -18.57 12.63
N GLU A 713 24.83 -19.03 11.99
CA GLU A 713 25.99 -19.63 12.68
C GLU A 713 26.71 -18.62 13.57
N VAL A 714 26.91 -17.39 13.07
CA VAL A 714 27.80 -16.41 13.71
C VAL A 714 27.08 -15.37 14.58
N ILE A 715 25.78 -15.12 14.39
CA ILE A 715 25.06 -14.08 15.15
C ILE A 715 24.95 -14.44 16.63
N THR A 716 25.23 -13.46 17.50
CA THR A 716 25.22 -13.58 18.97
C THR A 716 24.45 -12.43 19.61
N GLY A 717 24.16 -12.54 20.91
CA GLY A 717 23.40 -11.55 21.68
C GLY A 717 22.16 -12.12 22.34
N ALA A 718 21.53 -11.33 23.23
CA ALA A 718 20.39 -11.76 24.04
C ALA A 718 19.20 -12.26 23.19
N ASP A 719 18.97 -11.63 22.03
CA ASP A 719 17.85 -11.95 21.13
C ASP A 719 18.22 -12.92 20.00
N SER A 720 19.47 -13.39 19.95
CA SER A 720 19.99 -14.18 18.84
C SER A 720 19.23 -15.49 18.61
N GLY A 721 18.63 -16.07 19.65
CA GLY A 721 17.76 -17.25 19.52
C GLY A 721 16.53 -16.97 18.65
N TYR A 722 15.81 -15.87 18.92
CA TYR A 722 14.64 -15.47 18.15
C TYR A 722 15.00 -15.09 16.71
N GLN A 723 16.11 -14.35 16.55
CA GLN A 723 16.64 -13.95 15.25
C GLN A 723 16.99 -15.14 14.35
N LYS A 724 17.62 -16.18 14.92
CA LYS A 724 17.95 -17.42 14.21
C LYS A 724 16.68 -18.14 13.72
N GLU A 725 15.65 -18.24 14.56
CA GLU A 725 14.39 -18.86 14.16
C GLU A 725 13.67 -18.06 13.06
N GLY A 726 13.69 -16.72 13.13
CA GLY A 726 13.16 -15.85 12.07
C GLY A 726 13.84 -16.10 10.72
N MET A 727 15.18 -16.19 10.70
CA MET A 727 15.94 -16.50 9.48
C MET A 727 15.70 -17.92 8.98
N ARG A 728 15.58 -18.92 9.87
CA ARG A 728 15.26 -20.31 9.48
C ARG A 728 13.89 -20.40 8.82
N LYS A 729 12.89 -19.72 9.38
CA LYS A 729 11.55 -19.63 8.80
C LYS A 729 11.60 -18.99 7.40
N TYR A 730 12.30 -17.86 7.29
CA TYR A 730 12.46 -17.18 6.01
C TYR A 730 13.10 -18.10 4.96
N ILE A 731 14.18 -18.82 5.32
CA ILE A 731 14.82 -19.82 4.44
C ILE A 731 13.86 -20.95 4.04
N ALA A 732 13.03 -21.42 4.96
CA ALA A 732 12.07 -22.50 4.69
C ALA A 732 10.95 -22.08 3.72
N GLU A 733 10.63 -20.79 3.68
CA GLU A 733 9.61 -20.20 2.79
C GLU A 733 10.19 -19.79 1.43
N MET A 734 11.52 -19.80 1.25
CA MET A 734 12.17 -19.47 -0.02
C MET A 734 11.81 -20.49 -1.12
N LYS A 735 11.51 -19.99 -2.32
CA LYS A 735 11.28 -20.84 -3.50
C LYS A 735 12.60 -21.36 -4.06
N ALA A 736 12.68 -22.67 -4.30
CA ALA A 736 13.87 -23.31 -4.83
C ALA A 736 14.20 -22.81 -6.26
N GLY A 737 15.47 -22.52 -6.52
CA GLY A 737 15.96 -22.14 -7.86
C GLY A 737 15.59 -20.73 -8.32
N GLU A 738 14.92 -19.92 -7.49
CA GLU A 738 14.62 -18.52 -7.79
C GLU A 738 15.65 -17.60 -7.12
N GLY A 739 16.28 -16.67 -7.87
CA GLY A 739 17.17 -15.66 -7.29
C GLY A 739 18.31 -15.25 -8.20
N PHE A 740 19.13 -14.33 -7.71
CA PHE A 740 20.34 -13.89 -8.42
C PHE A 740 21.47 -14.91 -8.28
N VAL A 741 22.18 -15.15 -9.37
CA VAL A 741 23.44 -15.92 -9.41
C VAL A 741 24.57 -15.03 -9.91
N SER A 742 25.80 -15.28 -9.45
CA SER A 742 26.95 -14.52 -9.93
C SER A 742 27.31 -14.90 -11.36
N MET A 743 27.50 -13.89 -12.22
CA MET A 743 28.03 -14.05 -13.57
C MET A 743 29.56 -13.96 -13.62
N PHE A 744 30.19 -13.47 -12.56
CA PHE A 744 31.63 -13.25 -12.49
C PHE A 744 32.18 -13.70 -11.13
N ASN A 745 33.20 -14.54 -11.15
CA ASN A 745 33.78 -15.12 -9.94
C ASN A 745 34.78 -14.19 -9.21
N GLY A 746 35.17 -13.07 -9.82
CA GLY A 746 36.16 -12.15 -9.27
C GLY A 746 37.62 -12.55 -9.50
N THR A 747 37.90 -13.72 -10.09
CA THR A 747 39.26 -14.28 -10.20
C THR A 747 39.74 -14.47 -11.63
N ASP A 748 38.85 -14.82 -12.55
CA ASP A 748 39.19 -15.13 -13.95
C ASP A 748 37.97 -14.94 -14.88
N LEU A 749 38.15 -15.22 -16.17
CA LEU A 749 37.10 -15.07 -17.19
C LEU A 749 36.18 -16.30 -17.30
N THR A 750 36.13 -17.19 -16.32
CA THR A 750 35.20 -18.33 -16.35
C THR A 750 33.76 -17.83 -16.50
N GLY A 751 33.04 -18.37 -17.48
CA GLY A 751 31.70 -17.91 -17.86
C GLY A 751 31.67 -16.81 -18.93
N TRP A 752 32.84 -16.30 -19.33
CA TRP A 752 33.03 -15.27 -20.37
C TRP A 752 33.95 -15.78 -21.49
N LYS A 753 33.80 -15.19 -22.68
CA LYS A 753 34.59 -15.51 -23.88
C LYS A 753 34.58 -14.34 -24.87
N GLY A 754 35.39 -14.41 -25.93
CA GLY A 754 35.42 -13.39 -26.97
C GLY A 754 34.19 -13.43 -27.90
N LEU A 755 33.80 -12.28 -28.45
CA LEU A 755 32.70 -12.17 -29.41
C LEU A 755 33.08 -12.75 -30.78
N VAL A 756 32.27 -13.67 -31.31
CA VAL A 756 32.40 -14.17 -32.70
C VAL A 756 31.27 -13.60 -33.55
N GLY A 757 31.56 -12.50 -34.26
CA GLY A 757 30.64 -11.84 -35.18
C GLY A 757 29.30 -11.40 -34.56
N ASP A 758 28.43 -10.79 -35.37
CA ASP A 758 27.06 -10.51 -34.92
C ASP A 758 26.21 -11.79 -34.86
N PRO A 759 25.10 -11.81 -34.08
CA PRO A 759 24.27 -13.01 -33.93
C PRO A 759 23.75 -13.61 -35.25
N ILE A 760 23.48 -12.80 -36.27
CA ILE A 760 22.96 -13.26 -37.58
C ILE A 760 24.05 -13.98 -38.37
N LYS A 761 25.28 -13.46 -38.36
CA LYS A 761 26.42 -14.15 -38.98
C LYS A 761 26.77 -15.41 -38.21
N ARG A 762 26.82 -15.33 -36.88
CA ARG A 762 27.13 -16.46 -36.00
C ARG A 762 26.16 -17.62 -36.18
N SER A 763 24.85 -17.35 -36.34
CA SER A 763 23.85 -18.39 -36.54
C SER A 763 23.95 -19.14 -37.88
N LYS A 764 24.73 -18.63 -38.84
CA LYS A 764 24.93 -19.24 -40.16
C LYS A 764 26.22 -20.06 -40.25
N MET A 765 27.08 -20.01 -39.23
CA MET A 765 28.33 -20.79 -39.19
C MET A 765 28.04 -22.24 -38.82
N ASP A 766 28.72 -23.18 -39.48
CA ASP A 766 28.76 -24.56 -39.00
C ASP A 766 29.60 -24.66 -37.72
N ALA A 767 29.42 -25.77 -36.98
CA ALA A 767 30.07 -25.96 -35.69
C ALA A 767 31.61 -25.92 -35.74
N LYS A 768 32.23 -26.38 -36.84
CA LYS A 768 33.69 -26.40 -36.99
C LYS A 768 34.23 -25.00 -37.23
N THR A 769 33.58 -24.26 -38.13
CA THR A 769 33.94 -22.86 -38.42
C THR A 769 33.78 -21.99 -37.17
N LEU A 770 32.65 -22.14 -36.46
CA LEU A 770 32.40 -21.38 -35.23
C LEU A 770 33.45 -21.67 -34.14
N ALA A 771 33.85 -22.93 -33.96
CA ALA A 771 34.88 -23.29 -32.99
C ALA A 771 36.25 -22.66 -33.32
N ALA A 772 36.63 -22.63 -34.60
CA ALA A 772 37.90 -22.03 -35.03
C ALA A 772 37.93 -20.51 -34.84
N GLU A 773 36.82 -19.82 -35.16
CA GLU A 773 36.70 -18.38 -34.94
C GLU A 773 36.61 -18.04 -33.44
N GLN A 774 36.01 -18.90 -32.62
CA GLN A 774 35.96 -18.71 -31.18
C GLN A 774 37.36 -18.68 -30.55
N THR A 775 38.27 -19.59 -30.94
CA THR A 775 39.64 -19.57 -30.43
C THR A 775 40.36 -18.25 -30.73
N LYS A 776 40.12 -17.66 -31.91
CA LYS A 776 40.70 -16.35 -32.27
C LYS A 776 40.09 -15.21 -31.45
N ALA A 777 38.77 -15.21 -31.30
CA ALA A 777 38.07 -14.20 -30.52
C ALA A 777 38.48 -14.25 -29.04
N ASP A 778 38.66 -15.44 -28.47
CA ASP A 778 39.09 -15.62 -27.07
C ASP A 778 40.50 -15.07 -26.85
N ALA A 779 41.42 -15.31 -27.79
CA ALA A 779 42.77 -14.74 -27.74
C ALA A 779 42.73 -13.20 -27.80
N ALA A 780 41.95 -12.61 -28.70
CA ALA A 780 41.80 -11.16 -28.83
C ALA A 780 41.16 -10.51 -27.59
N ALA A 781 40.18 -11.18 -26.97
CA ALA A 781 39.57 -10.69 -25.74
C ALA A 781 40.59 -10.63 -24.58
N LEU A 782 41.48 -11.61 -24.47
CA LEU A 782 42.53 -11.65 -23.44
C LEU A 782 43.59 -10.55 -23.58
N GLU A 783 43.75 -9.94 -24.76
CA GLU A 783 44.66 -8.81 -24.96
C GLU A 783 44.12 -7.50 -24.36
N SER A 784 42.80 -7.39 -24.21
CA SER A 784 42.11 -6.13 -23.90
C SER A 784 41.30 -6.15 -22.61
N TRP A 785 40.93 -7.34 -22.15
CA TRP A 785 40.21 -7.59 -20.91
C TRP A 785 41.10 -8.27 -19.87
N LYS A 786 41.09 -7.75 -18.65
CA LYS A 786 41.82 -8.34 -17.52
C LYS A 786 40.95 -8.40 -16.28
N VAL A 787 41.22 -9.38 -15.42
CA VAL A 787 40.71 -9.41 -14.06
C VAL A 787 41.72 -8.74 -13.14
N ALA A 788 41.32 -7.67 -12.46
CA ALA A 788 42.16 -6.97 -11.50
C ALA A 788 41.32 -6.50 -10.31
N ASN A 789 41.79 -6.71 -9.08
CA ASN A 789 41.12 -6.30 -7.84
C ASN A 789 39.67 -6.83 -7.68
N GLY A 790 39.36 -7.99 -8.25
CA GLY A 790 38.00 -8.53 -8.24
C GLY A 790 37.06 -7.85 -9.24
N GLU A 791 37.61 -7.16 -10.25
CA GLU A 791 36.88 -6.41 -11.27
C GLU A 791 37.25 -6.92 -12.67
N LEU A 792 36.27 -6.93 -13.58
CA LEU A 792 36.50 -7.07 -15.02
C LEU A 792 36.85 -5.70 -15.59
N GLN A 793 38.08 -5.51 -16.07
CA GLN A 793 38.56 -4.24 -16.58
C GLN A 793 38.89 -4.33 -18.07
N PHE A 794 38.31 -3.42 -18.84
CA PHE A 794 38.67 -3.16 -20.23
C PHE A 794 39.69 -2.02 -20.29
N ALA A 795 40.73 -2.17 -21.13
CA ALA A 795 41.83 -1.21 -21.19
C ALA A 795 41.52 0.06 -22.01
N SER A 796 41.14 -0.07 -23.29
CA SER A 796 40.67 1.03 -24.16
C SER A 796 40.52 0.58 -25.63
N HIS A 797 41.25 -0.44 -26.06
CA HIS A 797 41.15 -1.02 -27.41
C HIS A 797 40.95 -2.53 -27.30
N GLY A 798 40.21 -3.11 -28.24
CA GLY A 798 39.95 -4.54 -28.30
C GLY A 798 38.53 -4.85 -28.72
N GLU A 799 38.13 -6.10 -28.50
CA GLU A 799 36.83 -6.64 -28.88
C GLU A 799 35.90 -6.81 -27.66
N ASN A 800 34.60 -6.91 -27.91
CA ASN A 800 33.61 -7.13 -26.85
C ASN A 800 33.86 -8.45 -26.10
N LEU A 801 33.56 -8.45 -24.79
CA LEU A 801 33.55 -9.65 -23.95
C LEU A 801 32.11 -10.13 -23.77
N VAL A 802 31.86 -11.43 -23.98
CA VAL A 802 30.49 -11.98 -23.98
C VAL A 802 30.33 -13.15 -23.03
N THR A 803 29.11 -13.36 -22.57
CA THR A 803 28.79 -14.54 -21.76
C THR A 803 28.90 -15.82 -22.59
N VAL A 804 29.38 -16.91 -21.98
CA VAL A 804 29.34 -18.26 -22.59
C VAL A 804 27.89 -18.73 -22.72
N LYS A 805 27.11 -18.54 -21.65
CA LYS A 805 25.68 -18.85 -21.60
C LYS A 805 24.87 -17.80 -22.37
N LYS A 806 23.85 -18.25 -23.08
CA LYS A 806 22.81 -17.39 -23.68
C LYS A 806 21.70 -17.16 -22.66
N TYR A 807 21.16 -15.95 -22.62
CA TYR A 807 20.08 -15.58 -21.72
C TYR A 807 18.85 -15.15 -22.50
N ALA A 808 17.69 -15.64 -22.06
CA ALA A 808 16.38 -15.26 -22.56
C ALA A 808 15.85 -14.07 -21.74
N ASP A 809 14.73 -14.23 -21.02
CA ASP A 809 14.22 -13.21 -20.11
C ASP A 809 15.04 -13.21 -18.82
N PHE A 810 15.50 -12.04 -18.39
CA PHE A 810 16.35 -11.92 -17.21
C PHE A 810 16.21 -10.57 -16.52
N GLU A 811 16.65 -10.57 -15.27
CA GLU A 811 16.96 -9.40 -14.48
C GLU A 811 18.46 -9.42 -14.14
N MET A 812 19.19 -8.36 -14.45
CA MET A 812 20.63 -8.26 -14.27
C MET A 812 20.97 -7.08 -13.35
N LEU A 813 21.87 -7.31 -12.40
CA LEU A 813 22.52 -6.29 -11.59
C LEU A 813 23.98 -6.20 -12.00
N VAL A 814 24.50 -4.98 -12.15
CA VAL A 814 25.90 -4.76 -12.52
C VAL A 814 26.38 -3.41 -12.04
N ASP A 815 27.45 -3.44 -11.25
CA ASP A 815 28.21 -2.25 -10.93
C ASP A 815 29.20 -1.96 -12.06
N TRP A 816 29.28 -0.71 -12.50
CA TRP A 816 30.22 -0.27 -13.53
C TRP A 816 30.82 1.10 -13.20
N LYS A 817 31.99 1.40 -13.74
CA LYS A 817 32.54 2.77 -13.76
C LYS A 817 33.38 2.99 -15.00
N ILE A 818 33.30 4.20 -15.54
CA ILE A 818 34.27 4.68 -16.52
C ILE A 818 35.48 5.20 -15.74
N ILE A 819 36.67 4.75 -16.12
CA ILE A 819 37.93 5.23 -15.55
C ILE A 819 38.35 6.48 -16.32
N ASP A 820 38.59 7.58 -15.61
CA ASP A 820 38.94 8.84 -16.25
C ASP A 820 40.36 8.82 -16.83
N ASP A 821 40.46 8.63 -18.15
CA ASP A 821 41.72 8.70 -18.90
C ASP A 821 42.10 10.13 -19.34
N LYS A 822 41.33 11.13 -18.88
CA LYS A 822 41.49 12.58 -19.15
C LYS A 822 41.27 12.98 -20.61
N LYS A 823 40.65 12.13 -21.43
CA LYS A 823 40.33 12.45 -22.84
C LYS A 823 38.90 12.95 -23.05
N GLY A 824 37.99 12.71 -22.10
CA GLY A 824 36.58 13.16 -22.17
C GLY A 824 35.75 12.42 -23.23
N GLU A 825 36.12 11.18 -23.55
CA GLU A 825 35.48 10.36 -24.60
C GLU A 825 34.84 9.08 -24.05
N GLY A 826 34.59 9.02 -22.72
CA GLY A 826 34.02 7.86 -22.04
C GLY A 826 32.79 7.27 -22.74
N ASP A 827 32.91 6.06 -23.27
CA ASP A 827 31.84 5.36 -23.98
C ASP A 827 31.93 3.85 -23.78
N ALA A 828 30.81 3.24 -23.38
CA ALA A 828 30.66 1.80 -23.25
C ALA A 828 29.17 1.44 -23.24
N GLY A 829 28.86 0.17 -23.05
CA GLY A 829 27.47 -0.28 -22.97
C GLY A 829 27.36 -1.76 -22.71
N ILE A 830 26.13 -2.18 -22.46
CA ILE A 830 25.77 -3.58 -22.27
C ILE A 830 24.80 -3.98 -23.37
N TYR A 831 25.17 -5.00 -24.14
CA TYR A 831 24.33 -5.51 -25.22
C TYR A 831 23.42 -6.59 -24.65
N LEU A 832 22.13 -6.47 -24.94
CA LEU A 832 21.13 -7.40 -24.45
C LEU A 832 20.78 -8.37 -25.58
N ARG A 833 21.04 -9.66 -25.36
CA ARG A 833 20.87 -10.71 -26.37
C ARG A 833 21.59 -10.39 -27.68
N GLY A 834 22.86 -10.06 -27.57
CA GLY A 834 23.75 -9.75 -28.70
C GLY A 834 23.32 -8.56 -29.54
N THR A 835 22.43 -7.70 -29.03
CA THR A 835 21.96 -6.50 -29.70
C THR A 835 22.33 -5.26 -28.87
N PRO A 836 23.00 -4.26 -29.45
CA PRO A 836 23.32 -3.01 -28.77
C PRO A 836 22.05 -2.16 -28.56
N GLN A 837 21.82 -1.46 -27.44
CA GLN A 837 22.64 -1.23 -26.25
C GLN A 837 21.76 -0.72 -25.09
N VAL A 838 22.15 -1.01 -23.84
CA VAL A 838 21.95 -0.15 -22.67
C VAL A 838 23.23 0.69 -22.53
N GLN A 839 23.11 1.99 -22.77
CA GLN A 839 24.28 2.88 -22.95
C GLN A 839 24.97 3.25 -21.63
N ILE A 840 26.30 3.41 -21.66
CA ILE A 840 27.14 3.98 -20.60
C ILE A 840 27.98 5.13 -21.19
N TRP A 841 27.96 6.32 -20.58
CA TRP A 841 28.70 7.48 -21.08
C TRP A 841 29.35 8.35 -20.01
N ASP A 842 30.36 9.10 -20.44
CA ASP A 842 30.72 10.37 -19.82
C ASP A 842 29.73 11.48 -20.26
N ASN A 843 28.96 12.00 -19.30
CA ASN A 843 27.97 13.06 -19.52
C ASN A 843 28.59 14.37 -20.03
N ALA A 844 29.91 14.57 -19.90
CA ALA A 844 30.61 15.72 -20.47
C ALA A 844 30.70 15.66 -22.01
N ARG A 845 30.46 14.50 -22.63
CA ARG A 845 30.55 14.28 -24.09
C ARG A 845 29.31 14.81 -24.85
N THR A 846 29.01 16.09 -24.68
CA THR A 846 27.78 16.74 -25.17
C THR A 846 27.61 16.73 -26.70
N LYS A 847 28.71 16.60 -27.47
CA LYS A 847 28.68 16.58 -28.94
C LYS A 847 27.91 15.40 -29.54
N VAL A 848 27.78 14.30 -28.80
CA VAL A 848 27.06 13.09 -29.25
C VAL A 848 25.73 12.90 -28.53
N GLY A 849 25.30 13.88 -27.72
CA GLY A 849 24.07 13.81 -26.94
C GLY A 849 24.21 13.17 -25.56
N ALA A 850 25.43 12.89 -25.08
CA ALA A 850 25.66 12.17 -23.82
C ALA A 850 25.17 12.90 -22.55
N GLN A 851 24.87 14.20 -22.62
CA GLN A 851 24.36 14.98 -21.49
C GLN A 851 23.02 14.48 -20.94
N VAL A 852 22.32 13.61 -21.67
CA VAL A 852 21.05 13.02 -21.23
C VAL A 852 21.26 11.90 -20.19
N GLY A 853 22.49 11.42 -20.00
CA GLY A 853 22.84 10.38 -19.04
C GLY A 853 22.90 8.97 -19.62
N SER A 854 23.29 8.01 -18.79
CA SER A 854 23.38 6.59 -19.15
C SER A 854 22.06 5.83 -18.96
N GLY A 855 21.99 4.60 -19.48
CA GLY A 855 20.88 3.66 -19.30
C GLY A 855 19.82 3.67 -20.39
N GLY A 856 19.92 4.56 -21.39
CA GLY A 856 19.03 4.60 -22.55
C GLY A 856 19.32 3.53 -23.62
N LEU A 857 18.34 3.28 -24.48
CA LEU A 857 18.39 2.32 -25.59
C LEU A 857 18.79 3.00 -26.92
N TYR A 858 20.00 3.55 -26.98
CA TYR A 858 20.34 4.60 -27.96
C TYR A 858 20.28 4.21 -29.45
N ASN A 859 20.18 2.90 -29.76
CA ASN A 859 20.05 2.40 -31.13
C ASN A 859 18.59 2.16 -31.57
N ASN A 860 17.62 2.43 -30.70
CA ASN A 860 16.23 2.52 -31.11
C ASN A 860 16.02 3.74 -32.02
N GLN A 861 15.32 3.55 -33.13
CA GLN A 861 14.97 4.62 -34.08
C GLN A 861 13.49 4.98 -34.02
N VAL A 862 12.64 4.00 -33.73
CA VAL A 862 11.18 4.12 -33.65
C VAL A 862 10.74 4.23 -32.20
N ASN A 863 11.30 3.40 -31.32
CA ASN A 863 11.01 3.42 -29.89
C ASN A 863 11.91 4.44 -29.15
N GLU A 864 11.53 4.79 -27.93
CA GLU A 864 12.32 5.71 -27.11
C GLU A 864 13.76 5.22 -26.96
N SER A 865 14.71 6.13 -27.12
CA SER A 865 16.15 5.84 -27.11
C SER A 865 16.88 6.58 -26.00
N LYS A 866 16.32 7.68 -25.50
CA LYS A 866 16.92 8.52 -24.46
C LYS A 866 16.45 8.08 -23.08
N PRO A 867 17.30 8.17 -22.05
CA PRO A 867 16.88 7.92 -20.68
C PRO A 867 15.92 9.01 -20.20
N LEU A 868 15.07 8.66 -19.23
CA LEU A 868 14.08 9.53 -18.62
C LEU A 868 14.72 10.62 -17.75
N LYS A 869 15.87 10.34 -17.13
CA LYS A 869 16.57 11.20 -16.18
C LYS A 869 18.07 10.92 -16.21
N VAL A 870 18.87 11.95 -15.92
CA VAL A 870 20.29 11.81 -15.60
C VAL A 870 20.42 11.32 -14.16
N ALA A 871 21.14 10.21 -13.95
CA ALA A 871 21.36 9.64 -12.62
C ALA A 871 22.82 9.15 -12.41
N ASP A 872 23.71 9.45 -13.34
CA ASP A 872 25.12 9.03 -13.32
C ASP A 872 25.90 9.63 -12.15
N ASN A 873 26.72 8.80 -11.52
CA ASN A 873 27.82 9.23 -10.69
C ASN A 873 28.99 9.71 -11.58
N LYS A 874 29.87 10.53 -11.00
CA LYS A 874 31.04 11.10 -11.70
C LYS A 874 31.99 10.00 -12.19
N LEU A 875 32.87 10.32 -13.14
CA LEU A 875 33.96 9.44 -13.54
C LEU A 875 34.77 8.98 -12.31
N ASP A 876 35.33 7.77 -12.40
CA ASP A 876 36.01 7.04 -11.32
C ASP A 876 35.11 6.62 -10.14
N GLU A 877 33.86 7.06 -10.07
CA GLU A 877 32.87 6.59 -9.11
C GLU A 877 32.03 5.44 -9.69
N TRP A 878 31.62 4.52 -8.81
CA TRP A 878 30.80 3.39 -9.21
C TRP A 878 29.35 3.81 -9.46
N ASN A 879 28.78 3.26 -10.52
CA ASN A 879 27.36 3.26 -10.83
C ASN A 879 26.85 1.83 -10.71
N THR A 880 25.54 1.66 -10.58
CA THR A 880 24.91 0.34 -10.65
C THR A 880 23.70 0.37 -11.56
N PHE A 881 23.60 -0.60 -12.46
CA PHE A 881 22.39 -0.85 -13.22
C PHE A 881 21.62 -2.03 -12.64
N ARG A 882 20.30 -1.87 -12.64
CA ARG A 882 19.34 -2.98 -12.64
C ARG A 882 18.61 -2.98 -13.98
N ILE A 883 18.88 -4.00 -14.79
CA ILE A 883 18.33 -4.16 -16.14
C ILE A 883 17.34 -5.33 -16.11
N VAL A 884 16.10 -5.08 -16.49
CA VAL A 884 15.06 -6.10 -16.66
C VAL A 884 14.77 -6.24 -18.15
N MET A 885 15.07 -7.39 -18.73
CA MET A 885 14.72 -7.73 -20.11
C MET A 885 13.66 -8.84 -20.10
N LYS A 886 12.44 -8.50 -20.51
CA LYS A 886 11.30 -9.43 -20.57
C LYS A 886 10.64 -9.35 -21.94
N GLY A 887 10.59 -10.47 -22.66
CA GLY A 887 10.14 -10.49 -24.05
C GLY A 887 11.05 -9.61 -24.92
N ASP A 888 10.48 -8.58 -25.54
CA ASP A 888 11.20 -7.56 -26.29
C ASP A 888 11.39 -6.24 -25.53
N ARG A 889 11.01 -6.18 -24.24
CA ARG A 889 11.02 -4.95 -23.46
C ARG A 889 12.15 -4.89 -22.47
N VAL A 890 12.69 -3.69 -22.31
CA VAL A 890 13.77 -3.38 -21.39
C VAL A 890 13.33 -2.29 -20.41
N THR A 891 13.63 -2.52 -19.15
CA THR A 891 13.54 -1.53 -18.07
C THR A 891 14.93 -1.39 -17.45
N VAL A 892 15.38 -0.16 -17.21
CA VAL A 892 16.70 0.12 -16.62
C VAL A 892 16.53 1.08 -15.46
N TYR A 893 17.08 0.69 -14.30
CA TYR A 893 17.32 1.58 -13.19
C TYR A 893 18.82 1.85 -13.11
N LEU A 894 19.20 3.13 -13.00
CA LEU A 894 20.56 3.59 -12.76
C LEU A 894 20.63 4.18 -11.36
N ASN A 895 21.46 3.60 -10.50
CA ASN A 895 21.62 4.04 -9.11
C ASN A 895 20.28 4.09 -8.35
N GLY A 896 19.38 3.15 -8.67
CA GLY A 896 18.02 3.05 -8.12
C GLY A 896 17.00 4.02 -8.72
N VAL A 897 17.39 4.88 -9.67
CA VAL A 897 16.50 5.78 -10.42
C VAL A 897 16.05 5.10 -11.71
N LEU A 898 14.74 5.06 -11.96
CA LEU A 898 14.18 4.55 -13.23
C LEU A 898 14.57 5.48 -14.39
N VAL A 899 15.37 4.96 -15.33
CA VAL A 899 15.86 5.72 -16.49
C VAL A 899 15.38 5.17 -17.83
N THR A 900 14.92 3.92 -17.91
CA THR A 900 14.20 3.39 -19.08
C THR A 900 13.05 2.53 -18.58
N ASP A 901 11.84 2.78 -19.05
CA ASP A 901 10.61 2.15 -18.54
C ASP A 901 9.91 1.35 -19.63
N ASN A 902 10.05 0.02 -19.57
CA ASN A 902 9.29 -0.93 -20.37
C ASN A 902 9.31 -0.65 -21.90
N VAL A 903 10.48 -0.27 -22.43
CA VAL A 903 10.67 0.15 -23.83
C VAL A 903 11.00 -1.06 -24.70
N ILE A 904 10.39 -1.13 -25.90
CA ILE A 904 10.71 -2.18 -26.89
C ILE A 904 12.14 -1.98 -27.41
N LEU A 905 12.97 -3.00 -27.31
CA LEU A 905 14.31 -3.04 -27.89
C LEU A 905 14.25 -3.50 -29.34
N GLU A 906 14.73 -2.65 -30.25
CA GLU A 906 14.80 -2.97 -31.67
C GLU A 906 15.98 -3.88 -32.01
N ASN A 907 15.80 -4.78 -32.97
CA ASN A 907 16.92 -5.55 -33.51
C ASN A 907 17.82 -4.65 -34.36
N TYR A 908 18.99 -4.30 -33.82
CA TYR A 908 19.97 -3.44 -34.49
C TYR A 908 20.46 -4.03 -35.83
N TRP A 909 20.72 -5.34 -35.87
CA TRP A 909 21.35 -6.00 -37.01
C TRP A 909 20.40 -6.20 -38.19
N ASN A 910 19.11 -6.37 -37.90
CA ASN A 910 18.06 -6.40 -38.91
C ASN A 910 16.75 -5.85 -38.36
N LYS A 911 16.46 -4.59 -38.70
CA LYS A 911 15.27 -3.85 -38.25
C LYS A 911 13.93 -4.47 -38.68
N ASN A 912 13.95 -5.37 -39.68
CA ASN A 912 12.76 -6.11 -40.12
C ASN A 912 12.50 -7.39 -39.29
N MET A 913 13.38 -7.73 -38.35
CA MET A 913 13.25 -8.87 -37.46
C MET A 913 12.96 -8.42 -36.02
N ALA A 914 12.24 -9.27 -35.29
CA ALA A 914 12.13 -9.13 -33.83
C ALA A 914 13.51 -9.27 -33.17
N ILE A 915 13.63 -8.81 -31.93
CA ILE A 915 14.80 -9.07 -31.10
C ILE A 915 15.01 -10.58 -30.92
N PHE A 916 16.26 -11.01 -30.72
CA PHE A 916 16.54 -12.43 -30.48
C PHE A 916 15.84 -12.90 -29.20
N ALA A 917 15.28 -14.11 -29.27
CA ALA A 917 14.57 -14.75 -28.17
C ALA A 917 15.49 -15.05 -26.96
N GLU A 918 16.72 -15.45 -27.26
CA GLU A 918 17.82 -15.63 -26.33
C GLU A 918 19.12 -15.41 -27.10
N GLU A 919 20.11 -14.81 -26.46
CA GLU A 919 21.48 -14.75 -26.97
C GLU A 919 22.43 -14.32 -25.85
N GLN A 920 23.72 -14.18 -26.14
CA GLN A 920 24.73 -13.74 -25.18
C GLN A 920 24.49 -12.30 -24.70
N ILE A 921 24.96 -11.99 -23.49
CA ILE A 921 25.11 -10.60 -23.01
C ILE A 921 26.54 -10.18 -23.32
N GLU A 922 26.72 -8.95 -23.81
CA GLU A 922 28.03 -8.43 -24.20
C GLU A 922 28.38 -7.17 -23.41
N LEU A 923 29.61 -7.10 -22.92
CA LEU A 923 30.22 -5.89 -22.40
C LEU A 923 31.00 -5.23 -23.53
N GLN A 924 30.62 -3.99 -23.84
CA GLN A 924 31.17 -3.28 -25.00
C GLN A 924 32.61 -2.84 -24.76
N ALA A 925 33.46 -3.06 -25.76
CA ALA A 925 34.79 -2.50 -25.87
C ALA A 925 34.75 -1.26 -26.79
N HIS A 926 34.77 -0.04 -26.22
CA HIS A 926 34.62 1.18 -27.03
C HIS A 926 35.54 2.33 -26.57
N GLY A 927 36.83 2.24 -26.87
CA GLY A 927 37.77 3.38 -26.82
C GLY A 927 38.19 3.86 -25.43
N SER A 928 37.40 3.59 -24.39
CA SER A 928 37.61 4.10 -23.02
C SER A 928 37.81 2.97 -22.02
N PRO A 929 38.67 3.14 -21.00
CA PRO A 929 38.80 2.13 -19.96
C PRO A 929 37.55 2.09 -19.07
N VAL A 930 37.02 0.88 -18.84
CA VAL A 930 35.81 0.66 -18.04
C VAL A 930 36.01 -0.54 -17.14
N ALA A 931 35.49 -0.47 -15.91
CA ALA A 931 35.52 -1.55 -14.94
C ALA A 931 34.10 -2.00 -14.59
N TYR A 932 33.91 -3.31 -14.42
CA TYR A 932 32.67 -3.94 -13.99
C TYR A 932 32.91 -4.83 -12.77
N ARG A 933 31.95 -4.86 -11.84
CA ARG A 933 31.94 -5.79 -10.69
C ARG A 933 30.51 -6.14 -10.29
N ASP A 934 30.38 -7.09 -9.36
CA ASP A 934 29.09 -7.47 -8.77
C ASP A 934 28.04 -7.75 -9.87
N LEU A 935 28.43 -8.54 -10.87
CA LEU A 935 27.57 -8.95 -11.99
C LEU A 935 26.71 -10.11 -11.54
N TYR A 936 25.42 -9.86 -11.35
CA TYR A 936 24.44 -10.87 -10.96
C TYR A 936 23.32 -10.96 -11.98
N ILE A 937 22.80 -12.16 -12.20
CA ILE A 937 21.66 -12.38 -13.10
C ILE A 937 20.64 -13.31 -12.46
N LYS A 938 19.37 -13.01 -12.71
CA LYS A 938 18.21 -13.81 -12.35
C LYS A 938 17.42 -14.07 -13.63
N GLU A 939 17.39 -15.32 -14.08
CA GLU A 939 16.53 -15.69 -15.21
C GLU A 939 15.06 -15.61 -14.79
N LEU A 940 14.25 -15.03 -15.67
CA LEU A 940 12.82 -14.85 -15.44
C LEU A 940 12.05 -15.96 -16.15
N PRO A 941 10.93 -16.45 -15.58
CA PRO A 941 10.08 -17.42 -16.25
C PRO A 941 9.63 -16.90 -17.62
N ARG A 942 9.85 -17.70 -18.65
CA ARG A 942 9.48 -17.38 -20.04
C ARG A 942 8.31 -18.23 -20.49
N VAL A 943 7.33 -17.60 -21.12
CA VAL A 943 6.22 -18.30 -21.77
C VAL A 943 6.69 -18.91 -23.08
N LYS A 944 6.32 -20.17 -23.32
CA LYS A 944 6.63 -20.85 -24.57
C LYS A 944 5.96 -20.11 -25.75
N PRO A 945 6.70 -19.71 -26.80
CA PRO A 945 6.10 -19.05 -27.95
C PRO A 945 5.00 -19.90 -28.61
N PHE A 946 3.93 -19.25 -29.05
CA PHE A 946 2.90 -19.89 -29.86
C PHE A 946 3.46 -20.30 -31.22
N GLU A 947 3.25 -21.56 -31.59
CA GLU A 947 3.64 -22.12 -32.88
C GLU A 947 2.41 -22.55 -33.68
N LEU A 948 2.43 -22.29 -34.98
CA LEU A 948 1.42 -22.81 -35.88
C LEU A 948 1.46 -24.33 -35.93
N SER A 949 0.29 -24.96 -35.98
CA SER A 949 0.17 -26.37 -36.30
C SER A 949 0.73 -26.67 -37.71
N ALA A 950 1.14 -27.91 -37.96
CA ALA A 950 1.61 -28.33 -39.29
C ALA A 950 0.58 -28.03 -40.39
N GLN A 951 -0.71 -28.17 -40.07
CA GLN A 951 -1.80 -27.87 -40.98
C GLN A 951 -1.92 -26.36 -41.25
N GLU A 952 -1.86 -25.51 -40.22
CA GLU A 952 -1.93 -24.05 -40.41
C GLU A 952 -0.71 -23.54 -41.21
N LYS A 953 0.48 -24.09 -40.98
CA LYS A 953 1.67 -23.80 -41.81
C LYS A 953 1.42 -24.15 -43.27
N LYS A 954 0.89 -25.35 -43.54
CA LYS A 954 0.54 -25.80 -44.91
C LYS A 954 -0.55 -24.94 -45.55
N GLU A 955 -1.50 -24.46 -44.76
CA GLU A 955 -2.58 -23.57 -45.22
C GLU A 955 -2.12 -22.13 -45.48
N GLY A 956 -0.89 -21.78 -45.13
CA GLY A 956 -0.31 -20.46 -45.37
C GLY A 956 -0.58 -19.43 -44.27
N TYR A 957 -0.90 -19.87 -43.05
CA TYR A 957 -0.98 -18.95 -41.91
C TYR A 957 0.41 -18.43 -41.51
N LYS A 958 0.42 -17.21 -40.98
CA LYS A 958 1.57 -16.57 -40.34
C LYS A 958 1.18 -16.16 -38.92
N VAL A 959 2.09 -16.31 -37.98
CA VAL A 959 1.91 -15.80 -36.61
C VAL A 959 2.07 -14.28 -36.64
N LEU A 960 1.12 -13.56 -36.04
CA LEU A 960 1.23 -12.11 -35.82
C LEU A 960 1.67 -11.80 -34.39
N PHE A 961 1.34 -12.66 -33.43
CA PHE A 961 1.81 -12.55 -32.05
C PHE A 961 2.02 -13.94 -31.47
N ASP A 962 3.27 -14.22 -31.07
CA ASP A 962 3.68 -15.51 -30.51
C ASP A 962 3.71 -15.52 -28.97
N GLY A 963 3.37 -14.41 -28.32
CA GLY A 963 3.47 -14.25 -26.87
C GLY A 963 4.77 -13.62 -26.37
N THR A 964 5.75 -13.36 -27.24
CA THR A 964 7.08 -12.94 -26.79
C THR A 964 7.52 -11.56 -27.25
N ASN A 965 6.92 -11.01 -28.30
CA ASN A 965 7.30 -9.70 -28.84
C ASN A 965 6.14 -9.00 -29.57
N MET A 966 6.20 -7.68 -29.63
CA MET A 966 5.26 -6.78 -30.31
C MET A 966 5.74 -6.40 -31.72
N HIS A 967 6.69 -7.13 -32.32
CA HIS A 967 7.35 -6.71 -33.56
C HIS A 967 6.40 -6.45 -34.73
N ASN A 968 5.29 -7.18 -34.84
CA ASN A 968 4.32 -7.00 -35.92
C ASN A 968 3.25 -5.93 -35.62
N TRP A 969 3.37 -5.21 -34.51
CA TRP A 969 2.38 -4.27 -34.01
C TRP A 969 2.94 -2.84 -33.93
N MET A 970 2.04 -1.86 -34.02
CA MET A 970 2.30 -0.42 -33.89
C MET A 970 1.08 0.29 -33.29
N GLY A 971 1.16 1.61 -33.10
CA GLY A 971 0.11 2.38 -32.41
C GLY A 971 0.36 2.41 -30.90
N ASN A 972 -0.65 2.16 -30.07
CA ASN A 972 -0.50 2.20 -28.62
C ASN A 972 0.18 0.95 -28.05
N THR A 973 1.51 0.89 -28.13
CA THR A 973 2.33 -0.14 -27.48
C THR A 973 2.68 0.22 -26.03
N THR A 974 2.16 1.32 -25.47
CA THR A 974 2.39 1.70 -24.08
C THR A 974 1.37 1.05 -23.15
N ASP A 975 0.08 1.12 -23.50
CA ASP A 975 -1.00 0.54 -22.68
C ASP A 975 -1.30 -0.91 -23.08
N TYR A 976 -1.00 -1.31 -24.32
CA TYR A 976 -0.97 -2.72 -24.73
C TYR A 976 0.40 -3.32 -24.43
N VAL A 977 0.48 -4.13 -23.38
CA VAL A 977 1.71 -4.75 -22.87
C VAL A 977 1.67 -6.27 -23.03
N ILE A 978 2.83 -6.92 -22.93
CA ILE A 978 2.91 -8.38 -22.91
C ILE A 978 2.83 -8.86 -21.46
N GLU A 979 1.79 -9.61 -21.14
CA GLU A 979 1.60 -10.24 -19.83
C GLU A 979 1.33 -11.74 -20.02
N ASP A 980 2.20 -12.57 -19.45
CA ASP A 980 2.09 -14.04 -19.46
C ASP A 980 1.81 -14.62 -20.86
N GLY A 981 2.51 -14.10 -21.87
CA GLY A 981 2.37 -14.56 -23.26
C GLY A 981 1.16 -13.99 -24.00
N ASN A 982 0.47 -12.99 -23.44
CA ASN A 982 -0.73 -12.38 -24.01
C ASN A 982 -0.49 -10.89 -24.28
N ILE A 983 -1.12 -10.34 -25.33
CA ILE A 983 -1.30 -8.90 -25.46
C ILE A 983 -2.39 -8.49 -24.48
N ALA A 984 -2.05 -7.65 -23.51
CA ALA A 984 -2.97 -7.18 -22.48
C ALA A 984 -3.11 -5.66 -22.54
N ILE A 985 -4.33 -5.15 -22.70
CA ILE A 985 -4.59 -3.72 -22.55
C ILE A 985 -4.79 -3.38 -21.06
N ARG A 986 -3.99 -2.43 -20.57
CA ARG A 986 -4.01 -1.90 -19.21
C ARG A 986 -4.14 -0.38 -19.26
N PRO A 987 -5.35 0.14 -19.53
CA PRO A 987 -5.55 1.57 -19.69
C PRO A 987 -5.29 2.30 -18.36
N LYS A 988 -4.52 3.41 -18.41
CA LYS A 988 -4.28 4.23 -17.22
C LYS A 988 -5.56 4.96 -16.81
N PRO A 989 -5.99 4.87 -15.53
CA PRO A 989 -7.17 5.59 -15.05
C PRO A 989 -7.08 7.08 -15.38
N GLY A 990 -8.15 7.65 -15.96
CA GLY A 990 -8.24 9.08 -16.27
C GLY A 990 -7.56 9.53 -17.58
N LYS A 991 -6.96 8.64 -18.38
CA LYS A 991 -6.29 8.99 -19.66
C LYS A 991 -7.08 8.67 -20.95
N GLY A 992 -8.39 8.39 -20.86
CA GLY A 992 -9.24 8.14 -22.04
C GLY A 992 -9.31 6.67 -22.45
N SER A 993 -9.55 6.40 -23.75
CA SER A 993 -9.90 5.06 -24.27
C SER A 993 -8.73 4.05 -24.28
N GLY A 994 -7.50 4.48 -23.98
CA GLY A 994 -6.33 3.61 -24.05
C GLY A 994 -5.85 3.32 -25.48
N GLY A 995 -6.26 4.12 -26.48
CA GLY A 995 -5.72 4.10 -27.85
C GLY A 995 -5.90 2.80 -28.63
N ASN A 996 -5.41 2.78 -29.87
CA ASN A 996 -5.55 1.64 -30.78
C ASN A 996 -4.19 0.96 -31.02
N LEU A 997 -4.17 -0.37 -31.03
CA LEU A 997 -3.02 -1.18 -31.44
C LEU A 997 -3.28 -1.75 -32.83
N PHE A 998 -2.39 -1.51 -33.79
CA PHE A 998 -2.56 -1.93 -35.18
C PHE A 998 -1.47 -2.90 -35.62
N THR A 999 -1.76 -3.77 -36.58
CA THR A 999 -0.75 -4.51 -37.34
C THR A 999 0.12 -3.53 -38.13
N LYS A 1000 1.41 -3.81 -38.29
CA LYS A 1000 2.28 -3.01 -39.18
C LYS A 1000 1.88 -3.12 -40.65
N GLU A 1001 1.50 -4.32 -41.09
CA GLU A 1001 1.03 -4.56 -42.45
C GLU A 1001 -0.47 -4.22 -42.59
N GLU A 1002 -0.86 -3.79 -43.80
CA GLU A 1002 -2.26 -3.70 -44.22
C GLU A 1002 -2.73 -5.01 -44.89
N PHE A 1003 -4.01 -5.32 -44.74
CA PHE A 1003 -4.66 -6.49 -45.34
C PHE A 1003 -5.96 -6.09 -46.05
N SER A 1004 -6.29 -6.78 -47.15
CA SER A 1004 -7.54 -6.60 -47.90
C SER A 1004 -8.51 -7.76 -47.72
N ASP A 1005 -8.09 -8.95 -48.15
CA ASP A 1005 -8.78 -10.24 -47.99
C ASP A 1005 -7.94 -11.16 -47.10
N PHE A 1006 -8.54 -11.72 -46.05
CA PHE A 1006 -7.80 -12.51 -45.06
C PHE A 1006 -8.68 -13.47 -44.26
N VAL A 1007 -8.04 -14.44 -43.61
CA VAL A 1007 -8.58 -15.17 -42.46
C VAL A 1007 -7.75 -14.81 -41.24
N TYR A 1008 -8.37 -14.21 -40.23
CA TYR A 1008 -7.74 -13.80 -38.98
C TYR A 1008 -8.27 -14.65 -37.84
N ARG A 1009 -7.37 -15.25 -37.06
CA ARG A 1009 -7.71 -16.11 -35.92
C ARG A 1009 -7.01 -15.62 -34.68
N PHE A 1010 -7.76 -15.48 -33.60
CA PHE A 1010 -7.25 -15.05 -32.32
C PHE A 1010 -8.13 -15.57 -31.19
N GLU A 1011 -7.58 -15.51 -29.98
CA GLU A 1011 -8.36 -15.70 -28.77
C GLU A 1011 -8.38 -14.41 -27.98
N PHE A 1012 -9.51 -14.13 -27.33
CA PHE A 1012 -9.65 -12.98 -26.43
C PHE A 1012 -10.32 -13.37 -25.11
N GLN A 1013 -9.97 -12.66 -24.04
CA GLN A 1013 -10.56 -12.82 -22.71
C GLN A 1013 -11.08 -11.45 -22.25
N LEU A 1014 -12.38 -11.40 -21.94
CA LEU A 1014 -13.06 -10.20 -21.46
C LEU A 1014 -12.96 -10.09 -19.93
N THR A 1015 -13.01 -8.86 -19.44
CA THR A 1015 -13.31 -8.53 -18.03
C THR A 1015 -14.74 -7.98 -17.91
N PRO A 1016 -15.34 -7.89 -16.70
CA PRO A 1016 -16.73 -7.45 -16.56
C PRO A 1016 -16.93 -6.03 -17.11
N GLY A 1017 -17.88 -5.87 -18.02
CA GLY A 1017 -18.15 -4.59 -18.70
C GLY A 1017 -17.07 -4.19 -19.70
N ALA A 1018 -16.20 -5.11 -20.14
CA ALA A 1018 -15.13 -4.76 -21.06
C ALA A 1018 -15.64 -4.40 -22.45
N ASN A 1019 -15.03 -3.36 -23.02
CA ASN A 1019 -15.25 -2.89 -24.38
C ASN A 1019 -13.92 -2.72 -25.13
N ASN A 1020 -13.88 -3.26 -26.35
CA ASN A 1020 -12.82 -3.12 -27.33
C ASN A 1020 -13.41 -3.39 -28.73
N GLY A 1021 -12.63 -3.24 -29.79
CA GLY A 1021 -13.04 -3.54 -31.15
C GLY A 1021 -11.96 -4.28 -31.92
N LEU A 1022 -12.36 -5.16 -32.85
CA LEU A 1022 -11.47 -5.59 -33.91
C LEU A 1022 -11.67 -4.67 -35.12
N GLY A 1023 -10.77 -3.70 -35.25
CA GLY A 1023 -10.66 -2.89 -36.45
C GLY A 1023 -10.21 -3.76 -37.63
N ILE A 1024 -10.94 -3.68 -38.74
CA ILE A 1024 -10.57 -4.28 -40.02
C ILE A 1024 -10.52 -3.19 -41.09
N ARG A 1025 -9.52 -3.27 -41.96
CA ARG A 1025 -9.25 -2.23 -42.99
C ARG A 1025 -9.12 -0.82 -42.40
N ALA A 1026 -8.66 -0.75 -41.15
CA ALA A 1026 -8.56 0.50 -40.39
C ALA A 1026 -7.41 1.39 -40.91
N PRO A 1027 -7.62 2.71 -41.04
CA PRO A 1027 -6.52 3.65 -41.20
C PRO A 1027 -5.80 3.92 -39.87
N LEU A 1028 -4.61 4.51 -39.93
CA LEU A 1028 -3.83 4.91 -38.74
C LEU A 1028 -4.35 6.20 -38.07
N GLU A 1029 -5.10 7.01 -38.80
CA GLU A 1029 -5.64 8.29 -38.35
C GLU A 1029 -7.17 8.31 -38.44
N GLY A 1030 -7.81 9.12 -37.59
CA GLY A 1030 -9.26 9.21 -37.50
C GLY A 1030 -9.89 8.15 -36.59
N ASP A 1031 -11.22 8.10 -36.58
CA ASP A 1031 -11.97 7.10 -35.82
C ASP A 1031 -11.94 5.77 -36.58
N ALA A 1032 -11.09 4.85 -36.14
CA ALA A 1032 -10.90 3.55 -36.78
C ALA A 1032 -12.19 2.71 -36.89
N ALA A 1033 -13.21 2.97 -36.06
CA ALA A 1033 -14.48 2.28 -36.14
C ALA A 1033 -15.31 2.70 -37.36
N TYR A 1034 -15.27 4.00 -37.74
CA TYR A 1034 -16.04 4.57 -38.85
C TYR A 1034 -15.21 4.80 -40.13
N GLU A 1035 -13.96 5.23 -39.98
CA GLU A 1035 -13.01 5.41 -41.09
C GLU A 1035 -12.47 4.06 -41.59
N GLY A 1036 -12.48 3.03 -40.74
CA GLY A 1036 -12.33 1.62 -41.10
C GLY A 1036 -13.65 0.87 -40.97
N MET A 1037 -13.61 -0.34 -40.46
CA MET A 1037 -14.80 -1.00 -39.90
C MET A 1037 -14.40 -1.67 -38.59
N GLU A 1038 -15.29 -1.64 -37.60
CA GLU A 1038 -15.10 -2.33 -36.34
C GLU A 1038 -16.02 -3.55 -36.27
N LEU A 1039 -15.43 -4.70 -35.90
CA LEU A 1039 -16.16 -5.84 -35.39
C LEU A 1039 -16.12 -5.77 -33.87
N GLN A 1040 -17.29 -5.60 -33.24
CA GLN A 1040 -17.37 -5.28 -31.82
C GLN A 1040 -16.78 -6.39 -30.92
N ILE A 1041 -15.96 -6.05 -29.93
CA ILE A 1041 -15.47 -6.96 -28.86
C ILE A 1041 -15.98 -6.45 -27.50
N LEU A 1042 -17.11 -7.01 -27.06
CA LEU A 1042 -17.87 -6.43 -25.95
C LEU A 1042 -18.42 -7.49 -25.00
N ASP A 1043 -18.33 -7.23 -23.69
CA ASP A 1043 -19.13 -7.93 -22.68
C ASP A 1043 -20.61 -7.54 -22.80
N SER A 1044 -21.26 -8.13 -23.81
CA SER A 1044 -22.58 -7.74 -24.32
C SER A 1044 -23.73 -7.84 -23.30
N GLU A 1045 -23.53 -8.60 -22.22
CA GLU A 1045 -24.53 -8.83 -21.19
C GLU A 1045 -24.29 -7.99 -19.93
N ALA A 1046 -23.26 -7.14 -19.92
CA ALA A 1046 -22.98 -6.26 -18.79
C ALA A 1046 -24.12 -5.24 -18.60
N PRO A 1047 -24.53 -4.94 -17.35
CA PRO A 1047 -25.64 -4.01 -17.07
C PRO A 1047 -25.48 -2.61 -17.67
N ILE A 1048 -24.24 -2.16 -17.89
CA ILE A 1048 -23.92 -0.87 -18.52
C ILE A 1048 -24.33 -0.79 -20.00
N TYR A 1049 -24.55 -1.94 -20.67
CA TYR A 1049 -24.89 -2.04 -22.09
C TYR A 1049 -26.34 -2.45 -22.36
N LYS A 1050 -27.23 -2.30 -21.36
CA LYS A 1050 -28.65 -2.67 -21.46
C LYS A 1050 -29.43 -1.93 -22.57
N ASP A 1051 -28.97 -0.74 -22.95
CA ASP A 1051 -29.65 0.15 -23.89
C ASP A 1051 -29.00 0.17 -25.29
N LEU A 1052 -28.14 -0.80 -25.62
CA LEU A 1052 -27.48 -0.87 -26.93
C LEU A 1052 -28.44 -1.25 -28.06
N HIS A 1053 -28.24 -0.60 -29.21
CA HIS A 1053 -28.87 -1.02 -30.47
C HIS A 1053 -28.30 -2.36 -30.94
N ILE A 1054 -29.10 -3.10 -31.72
CA ILE A 1054 -28.74 -4.47 -32.16
C ILE A 1054 -27.42 -4.56 -32.93
N TYR A 1055 -27.01 -3.50 -33.62
CA TYR A 1055 -25.75 -3.42 -34.39
C TYR A 1055 -24.53 -3.00 -33.54
N GLN A 1056 -24.69 -2.84 -32.22
CA GLN A 1056 -23.62 -2.45 -31.30
C GLN A 1056 -23.13 -3.62 -30.41
N TYR A 1057 -23.77 -4.78 -30.50
CA TYR A 1057 -23.38 -5.97 -29.73
C TYR A 1057 -22.19 -6.71 -30.36
N HIS A 1058 -21.51 -7.53 -29.57
CA HIS A 1058 -20.33 -8.28 -29.99
C HIS A 1058 -20.49 -9.02 -31.32
N GLY A 1059 -19.44 -8.97 -32.15
CA GLY A 1059 -19.37 -9.60 -33.47
C GLY A 1059 -20.11 -8.85 -34.57
N SER A 1060 -20.90 -7.82 -34.24
CA SER A 1060 -21.57 -6.96 -35.22
C SER A 1060 -20.54 -6.11 -35.96
N ILE A 1061 -20.82 -5.77 -37.23
CA ILE A 1061 -20.15 -4.64 -37.87
C ILE A 1061 -20.76 -3.39 -37.25
N TYR A 1062 -19.99 -2.72 -36.41
CA TYR A 1062 -20.46 -1.64 -35.55
C TYR A 1062 -21.19 -0.56 -36.38
N GLY A 1063 -22.34 -0.10 -35.90
CA GLY A 1063 -23.18 0.88 -36.59
C GLY A 1063 -23.89 0.38 -37.86
N THR A 1064 -23.60 -0.84 -38.34
CA THR A 1064 -23.98 -1.28 -39.69
C THR A 1064 -24.80 -2.58 -39.71
N ILE A 1065 -24.22 -3.73 -39.35
CA ILE A 1065 -24.87 -5.05 -39.53
C ILE A 1065 -24.81 -5.85 -38.22
N PRO A 1066 -25.96 -6.22 -37.64
CA PRO A 1066 -26.02 -6.93 -36.36
C PRO A 1066 -25.57 -8.39 -36.48
N ALA A 1067 -24.84 -8.88 -35.48
CA ALA A 1067 -24.52 -10.29 -35.31
C ALA A 1067 -25.51 -11.01 -34.38
N LYS A 1068 -25.49 -12.35 -34.42
CA LYS A 1068 -26.23 -13.19 -33.47
C LYS A 1068 -25.59 -13.11 -32.08
N ARG A 1069 -26.43 -13.00 -31.05
CA ARG A 1069 -26.03 -12.91 -29.64
C ARG A 1069 -26.02 -14.28 -28.95
N GLY A 1070 -25.42 -14.35 -27.76
CA GLY A 1070 -25.49 -15.51 -26.85
C GLY A 1070 -24.40 -16.58 -27.04
N PHE A 1071 -23.35 -16.29 -27.80
CA PHE A 1071 -22.27 -17.24 -28.12
C PHE A 1071 -20.92 -16.92 -27.45
N LEU A 1072 -20.86 -15.83 -26.67
CA LEU A 1072 -19.73 -15.52 -25.80
C LEU A 1072 -19.68 -16.51 -24.63
N LYS A 1073 -18.48 -16.92 -24.25
CA LYS A 1073 -18.26 -17.62 -22.98
C LYS A 1073 -18.35 -16.65 -21.79
N PRO A 1074 -18.52 -17.17 -20.57
CA PRO A 1074 -18.44 -16.35 -19.36
C PRO A 1074 -17.20 -15.46 -19.33
N VAL A 1075 -17.35 -14.26 -18.79
CA VAL A 1075 -16.24 -13.33 -18.54
C VAL A 1075 -15.14 -14.03 -17.73
N GLY A 1076 -13.87 -13.81 -18.09
CA GLY A 1076 -12.73 -14.55 -17.55
C GLY A 1076 -12.38 -15.83 -18.33
N GLU A 1077 -13.22 -16.32 -19.24
CA GLU A 1077 -12.86 -17.41 -20.15
C GLU A 1077 -12.34 -16.91 -21.51
N TRP A 1078 -11.48 -17.72 -22.14
CA TRP A 1078 -10.95 -17.46 -23.47
C TRP A 1078 -11.97 -17.82 -24.55
N ASN A 1079 -12.37 -16.82 -25.32
CA ASN A 1079 -13.16 -16.94 -26.53
C ASN A 1079 -12.24 -17.14 -27.74
N TYR A 1080 -12.60 -18.03 -28.66
CA TYR A 1080 -11.93 -18.16 -29.95
C TYR A 1080 -12.76 -17.45 -31.02
N GLU A 1081 -12.12 -16.60 -31.82
CA GLU A 1081 -12.77 -15.91 -32.94
C GLU A 1081 -11.97 -16.10 -34.23
N GLU A 1082 -12.70 -16.44 -35.30
CA GLU A 1082 -12.19 -16.48 -36.66
C GLU A 1082 -12.99 -15.51 -37.53
N VAL A 1083 -12.28 -14.57 -38.14
CA VAL A 1083 -12.84 -13.55 -39.02
C VAL A 1083 -12.34 -13.79 -40.43
N ILE A 1084 -13.27 -13.97 -41.37
CA ILE A 1084 -12.98 -14.15 -42.79
C ILE A 1084 -13.50 -12.92 -43.53
N VAL A 1085 -12.59 -12.19 -44.17
CA VAL A 1085 -12.91 -11.04 -45.02
C VAL A 1085 -12.53 -11.38 -46.45
N LYS A 1086 -13.49 -11.31 -47.37
CA LYS A 1086 -13.28 -11.57 -48.80
C LYS A 1086 -14.13 -10.65 -49.66
N GLY A 1087 -13.52 -9.61 -50.24
CA GLY A 1087 -14.23 -8.56 -50.95
C GLY A 1087 -15.22 -7.84 -50.02
N PRO A 1088 -16.52 -7.72 -50.37
CA PRO A 1088 -17.53 -7.14 -49.49
C PRO A 1088 -18.09 -8.13 -48.46
N LYS A 1089 -17.67 -9.40 -48.47
CA LYS A 1089 -18.19 -10.42 -47.56
C LYS A 1089 -17.36 -10.49 -46.29
N ILE A 1090 -18.03 -10.44 -45.14
CA ILE A 1090 -17.45 -10.52 -43.81
C ILE A 1090 -18.16 -11.61 -43.04
N LYS A 1091 -17.39 -12.57 -42.51
CA LYS A 1091 -17.90 -13.67 -41.71
C LYS A 1091 -17.17 -13.72 -40.37
N VAL A 1092 -17.93 -13.82 -39.29
CA VAL A 1092 -17.41 -13.95 -37.92
C VAL A 1092 -17.88 -15.27 -37.33
N ILE A 1093 -16.92 -16.09 -36.91
CA ILE A 1093 -17.13 -17.38 -36.25
C ILE A 1093 -16.62 -17.25 -34.83
N LEU A 1094 -17.53 -17.29 -33.86
CA LEU A 1094 -17.22 -17.23 -32.43
C LEU A 1094 -17.44 -18.60 -31.80
N ASN A 1095 -16.41 -19.13 -31.14
CA ASN A 1095 -16.44 -20.43 -30.46
C ASN A 1095 -17.02 -21.57 -31.32
N GLY A 1096 -16.72 -21.56 -32.62
CA GLY A 1096 -17.19 -22.54 -33.60
C GLY A 1096 -18.56 -22.25 -34.21
N THR A 1097 -19.25 -21.17 -33.82
CA THR A 1097 -20.55 -20.78 -34.36
C THR A 1097 -20.46 -19.56 -35.26
N VAL A 1098 -21.07 -19.62 -36.45
CA VAL A 1098 -21.20 -18.46 -37.33
C VAL A 1098 -22.23 -17.48 -36.75
N ILE A 1099 -21.74 -16.36 -36.21
CA ILE A 1099 -22.56 -15.31 -35.61
C ILE A 1099 -22.84 -14.15 -36.58
N LEU A 1100 -21.99 -13.98 -37.58
CA LEU A 1100 -22.19 -13.03 -38.68
C LEU A 1100 -21.76 -13.67 -40.00
N ASP A 1101 -22.59 -13.54 -41.04
CA ASP A 1101 -22.27 -13.88 -42.44
C ASP A 1101 -22.90 -12.80 -43.32
N ALA A 1102 -22.17 -11.72 -43.53
CA ALA A 1102 -22.69 -10.46 -44.07
C ALA A 1102 -22.03 -10.08 -45.40
N ASP A 1103 -22.79 -9.38 -46.25
CA ASP A 1103 -22.30 -8.71 -47.46
C ASP A 1103 -22.58 -7.22 -47.34
N ILE A 1104 -21.54 -6.39 -47.27
CA ILE A 1104 -21.67 -4.95 -47.01
C ILE A 1104 -22.06 -4.15 -48.25
N THR A 1105 -22.34 -4.79 -49.40
CA THR A 1105 -22.65 -4.10 -50.66
C THR A 1105 -23.87 -3.16 -50.53
N ASP A 1106 -24.87 -3.55 -49.75
CA ASP A 1106 -26.05 -2.70 -49.54
C ASP A 1106 -25.74 -1.51 -48.61
N ALA A 1107 -24.97 -1.73 -47.55
CA ALA A 1107 -24.51 -0.65 -46.66
C ALA A 1107 -23.60 0.36 -47.40
N ARG A 1108 -22.77 -0.10 -48.34
CA ARG A 1108 -21.97 0.78 -49.22
C ARG A 1108 -22.82 1.74 -50.06
N LYS A 1109 -24.02 1.31 -50.47
CA LYS A 1109 -24.93 2.10 -51.30
C LYS A 1109 -25.83 3.01 -50.48
N ASN A 1110 -26.35 2.50 -49.36
CA ASN A 1110 -27.43 3.13 -48.61
C ASN A 1110 -26.97 3.81 -47.31
N GLY A 1111 -25.69 3.67 -46.94
CA GLY A 1111 -25.14 4.17 -45.67
C GLY A 1111 -25.25 3.16 -44.53
N ALA A 1112 -24.64 3.49 -43.38
CA ALA A 1112 -24.69 2.69 -42.17
C ALA A 1112 -26.09 2.74 -41.51
N ALA A 1113 -26.45 1.69 -40.76
CA ALA A 1113 -27.77 1.57 -40.13
C ALA A 1113 -27.98 2.59 -38.99
N ASP A 1114 -26.90 3.10 -38.39
CA ASP A 1114 -26.94 4.16 -37.38
C ASP A 1114 -27.07 5.59 -37.95
N GLY A 1115 -27.09 5.72 -39.28
CA GLY A 1115 -27.25 7.00 -39.99
C GLY A 1115 -26.00 7.88 -39.99
N LYS A 1116 -24.87 7.43 -39.45
CA LYS A 1116 -23.62 8.20 -39.44
C LYS A 1116 -22.81 8.00 -40.72
N PRO A 1117 -22.00 8.99 -41.14
CA PRO A 1117 -20.99 8.78 -42.17
C PRO A 1117 -20.04 7.65 -41.77
N HIS A 1118 -19.87 6.66 -42.64
CA HIS A 1118 -19.01 5.50 -42.38
C HIS A 1118 -18.09 5.25 -43.60
N PRO A 1119 -17.07 6.12 -43.83
CA PRO A 1119 -16.20 6.05 -45.00
C PRO A 1119 -15.52 4.70 -45.20
N GLY A 1120 -15.23 3.99 -44.10
CA GLY A 1120 -14.53 2.72 -44.16
C GLY A 1120 -15.32 1.56 -44.77
N LEU A 1121 -16.65 1.69 -44.94
CA LEU A 1121 -17.43 0.77 -45.79
C LEU A 1121 -16.87 0.70 -47.21
N MET A 1122 -16.32 1.81 -47.73
CA MET A 1122 -15.75 1.90 -49.08
C MET A 1122 -14.29 1.43 -49.16
N ARG A 1123 -13.64 1.16 -48.03
CA ARG A 1123 -12.24 0.70 -48.00
C ARG A 1123 -12.13 -0.77 -48.40
N ASN A 1124 -11.07 -1.05 -49.17
CA ASN A 1124 -10.74 -2.40 -49.62
C ASN A 1124 -9.48 -2.95 -48.93
N SER A 1125 -8.67 -2.10 -48.28
CA SER A 1125 -7.51 -2.48 -47.48
C SER A 1125 -7.30 -1.54 -46.29
N GLY A 1126 -6.53 -2.02 -45.32
CA GLY A 1126 -6.05 -1.24 -44.17
C GLY A 1126 -5.52 -2.17 -43.08
N HIS A 1127 -5.19 -1.61 -41.93
CA HIS A 1127 -4.67 -2.36 -40.80
C HIS A 1127 -5.76 -3.23 -40.14
N ILE A 1128 -5.30 -4.26 -39.44
CA ILE A 1128 -6.11 -4.95 -38.43
C ILE A 1128 -5.69 -4.39 -37.08
N GLY A 1129 -6.62 -4.13 -36.17
CA GLY A 1129 -6.25 -3.56 -34.88
C GLY A 1129 -7.21 -3.88 -33.74
N PHE A 1130 -6.72 -3.73 -32.52
CA PHE A 1130 -7.53 -3.73 -31.31
C PHE A 1130 -7.81 -2.28 -30.92
N LEU A 1131 -9.09 -1.92 -30.95
CA LEU A 1131 -9.58 -0.57 -30.75
C LEU A 1131 -9.94 -0.40 -29.27
N GLY A 1132 -9.04 0.20 -28.50
CA GLY A 1132 -9.18 0.29 -27.04
C GLY A 1132 -10.32 1.22 -26.63
N HIS A 1133 -11.17 0.77 -25.70
CA HIS A 1133 -12.25 1.56 -25.08
C HIS A 1133 -12.14 1.62 -23.55
N GLY A 1134 -10.92 1.75 -23.03
CA GLY A 1134 -10.66 2.01 -21.61
C GLY A 1134 -10.90 0.82 -20.69
N SER A 1135 -11.08 -0.37 -21.27
CA SER A 1135 -11.34 -1.62 -20.53
C SER A 1135 -10.18 -2.61 -20.63
N PRO A 1136 -9.86 -3.36 -19.57
CA PRO A 1136 -8.90 -4.46 -19.65
C PRO A 1136 -9.43 -5.64 -20.49
N VAL A 1137 -8.67 -6.02 -21.51
CA VAL A 1137 -8.90 -7.18 -22.39
C VAL A 1137 -7.54 -7.84 -22.63
N GLN A 1138 -7.54 -9.16 -22.86
CA GLN A 1138 -6.33 -9.89 -23.25
C GLN A 1138 -6.55 -10.63 -24.56
N PHE A 1139 -5.50 -10.74 -25.37
CA PHE A 1139 -5.49 -11.40 -26.67
C PHE A 1139 -4.28 -12.35 -26.80
N ARG A 1140 -4.47 -13.50 -27.45
CA ARG A 1140 -3.39 -14.48 -27.68
C ARG A 1140 -3.64 -15.34 -28.93
N ASN A 1141 -2.64 -16.17 -29.26
CA ASN A 1141 -2.68 -17.13 -30.38
C ASN A 1141 -3.05 -16.44 -31.70
N ILE A 1142 -2.48 -15.27 -31.97
CA ILE A 1142 -2.91 -14.39 -33.06
C ILE A 1142 -2.17 -14.77 -34.34
N ARG A 1143 -2.93 -15.11 -35.38
CA ARG A 1143 -2.40 -15.52 -36.68
C ARG A 1143 -3.32 -15.12 -37.83
N ILE A 1144 -2.71 -14.96 -38.99
CA ILE A 1144 -3.40 -14.51 -40.19
C ILE A 1144 -3.02 -15.34 -41.39
N LYS A 1145 -3.99 -15.60 -42.27
CA LYS A 1145 -3.79 -16.10 -43.62
C LYS A 1145 -4.22 -15.00 -44.59
N ASP A 1146 -3.25 -14.42 -45.26
CA ASP A 1146 -3.48 -13.40 -46.30
C ASP A 1146 -4.05 -14.08 -47.56
N LEU A 1147 -5.28 -13.74 -47.92
CA LEU A 1147 -5.98 -14.27 -49.11
C LEU A 1147 -5.80 -13.37 -50.33
N SER A 1148 -5.27 -12.15 -50.15
CA SER A 1148 -5.03 -11.22 -51.26
C SER A 1148 -3.85 -11.66 -52.14
N LYS A 1149 -2.94 -12.46 -51.58
CA LYS A 1149 -1.70 -12.93 -52.22
C LYS A 1149 -1.79 -14.35 -52.79
N VAL A 1150 -2.99 -14.89 -53.07
CA VAL A 1150 -3.10 -16.22 -53.69
C VAL A 1150 -2.34 -16.22 -55.01
N SER A 1151 -1.28 -17.03 -55.00
CA SER A 1151 -0.33 -17.25 -56.07
C SER A 1151 -1.04 -17.68 -57.35
N LYS A 1152 -0.82 -16.92 -58.43
CA LYS A 1152 -0.94 -17.43 -59.79
C LYS A 1152 0.12 -18.52 -59.98
N VAL A 1153 -0.17 -19.74 -59.52
CA VAL A 1153 0.49 -20.93 -60.04
C VAL A 1153 -0.41 -21.45 -61.16
N LYS A 1154 0.09 -21.33 -62.38
CA LYS A 1154 -0.40 -22.06 -63.55
C LYS A 1154 -0.08 -23.54 -63.41
#